data_AF-A0A9N8X2P6-F1
#
_entry.id   AF-A0A9N8X2P6-F1
#
_cell.length_a   1.000
_cell.length_b   1.000
_cell.length_c   1.000
_cell.angle_alpha   90.00
_cell.angle_beta   90.00
_cell.angle_gamma   90.00
#
_symmetry.space_group_name_H-M   'P 1'
#
loop_
_entity.id
_entity.type
_entity.pdbx_description
1 polymer ?
#
loop_
_entity_poly.entity_id
_entity_poly.type
_entity_poly.pdbx_seq_one_letter_code
_entity_poly.pdbx_strand_id
1 'polypeptide(L)'
;MDAAAKHENRYRAVIEYANGAMFNVAELDAWAVSNKVPVSFEKLLKDEHISENYSASNHFVHFEVLSITLTNRLVPPEMDPGEASIQLMAAGDVESYKDPVRRLRDLVMVRYDRQLLSAVFDGDLSLYDTLTMSRVDMGAARMRYDAEPEAYLQAAQARLIDTAQGMVTAADIEQARNTLERKFARLDHLAWAMVILTADVPPSGEDRYRQILSAARWLQSLGLPFRHSNGLPASQPKGVPVAGMDVREYQYLAVADVRMAAIEARCWPTEEKETPPMPLISDFAPCPVRLPNASRVNVEWLVREIAFALVEIPDDERLAILEKETPDGPGKWNIEPLTGDDWRLIREICGSNPPAPCSTAQFEAWRAPFDTAPNRPDWGLRPEFKPSNEMQAAQSRWSLFNVQHLQQIRQKAERKELSLINPAGIEASDIYDNAGLAVGCLRIADAKAYLDQCCIAWEVASTADPAPGATKPKKGMTHTKPNWSVWHRMLKASLSDAVCLSCNVNPGAATLNPIQHGIAHLLGLDFVGWDVTREIAERLSIARSHAGTGGTLSTLTGDKDGEVYLATFAEWAVNTMKWTVPDELRALAGSAQLPDATVAEAPSIPVSTTTGIVQHSTKGQRSTPLSAEIAKAKENAGNNDGNVRSVWDELVKLAEATPKFGCLIGYSSEGVQYRGKVYQETGAPDVFTLKNLRDRAGGAQRRAVKRDKAR
;
A
#
# COMPACT_ATOMS: atom_id res chain seq x y z
N MET A 1 30.63 -30.61 17.51
CA MET A 1 30.97 -29.21 17.16
C MET A 1 32.04 -28.75 18.13
N ASP A 2 33.10 -28.09 17.65
CA ASP A 2 34.14 -27.58 18.55
C ASP A 2 33.64 -26.39 19.39
N ALA A 3 34.37 -26.02 20.43
CA ALA A 3 33.96 -24.97 21.37
C ALA A 3 33.86 -23.58 20.70
N ALA A 4 34.67 -23.31 19.68
CA ALA A 4 34.66 -22.04 18.97
C ALA A 4 33.39 -21.91 18.10
N ALA A 5 33.05 -22.96 17.36
CA ALA A 5 31.83 -23.04 16.57
C ALA A 5 30.58 -23.06 17.46
N LYS A 6 30.63 -23.68 18.65
CA LYS A 6 29.56 -23.58 19.66
C LYS A 6 29.36 -22.15 20.12
N HIS A 7 30.45 -21.44 20.40
CA HIS A 7 30.37 -20.04 20.80
C HIS A 7 29.86 -19.15 19.66
N GLU A 8 30.35 -19.33 18.43
CA GLU A 8 29.97 -18.51 17.28
C GLU A 8 28.49 -18.64 16.91
N ASN A 9 27.89 -19.82 17.12
CA ASN A 9 26.53 -20.10 16.69
C ASN A 9 25.45 -19.88 17.77
N ARG A 10 25.82 -19.38 18.95
CA ARG A 10 24.88 -19.21 20.08
C ARG A 10 23.73 -18.24 19.79
N TYR A 11 23.95 -17.25 18.94
CA TYR A 11 22.90 -16.32 18.47
C TYR A 11 21.71 -17.06 17.82
N ARG A 12 21.93 -18.23 17.22
CA ARG A 12 20.88 -19.03 16.58
C ARG A 12 19.93 -19.68 17.58
N ALA A 13 20.35 -19.83 18.84
CA ALA A 13 19.48 -20.35 19.89
C ALA A 13 18.37 -19.36 20.27
N VAL A 14 18.59 -18.08 20.02
CA VAL A 14 17.72 -16.99 20.49
C VAL A 14 17.02 -16.23 19.35
N ILE A 15 17.46 -16.41 18.10
CA ILE A 15 16.94 -15.64 16.95
C ILE A 15 15.43 -15.82 16.74
N GLU A 16 14.89 -17.03 16.97
CA GLU A 16 13.45 -17.30 16.87
C GLU A 16 12.64 -16.46 17.87
N TYR A 17 13.19 -16.21 19.06
CA TYR A 17 12.57 -15.40 20.11
C TYR A 17 12.78 -13.89 19.91
N ALA A 18 13.78 -13.51 19.11
CA ALA A 18 14.04 -12.12 18.79
C ALA A 18 13.10 -11.59 17.70
N ASN A 19 12.60 -12.47 16.83
CA ASN A 19 11.60 -12.14 15.82
C ASN A 19 10.29 -11.74 16.53
N GLY A 20 9.85 -10.50 16.36
CA GLY A 20 8.66 -9.98 17.06
C GLY A 20 8.93 -9.46 18.48
N ALA A 21 10.19 -9.40 18.93
CA ALA A 21 10.58 -8.90 20.24
C ALA A 21 11.30 -7.54 20.16
N MET A 22 11.44 -6.91 21.31
CA MET A 22 12.05 -5.58 21.45
C MET A 22 13.24 -5.59 22.41
N PHE A 23 14.08 -4.58 22.26
CA PHE A 23 15.15 -4.23 23.20
C PHE A 23 14.79 -2.95 23.94
N ASN A 24 15.15 -2.86 25.22
CA ASN A 24 15.15 -1.59 25.95
C ASN A 24 16.39 -0.77 25.56
N VAL A 25 16.20 0.51 25.19
CA VAL A 25 17.29 1.36 24.68
C VAL A 25 18.32 1.68 25.75
N ALA A 26 17.93 1.87 27.02
CA ALA A 26 18.88 2.09 28.10
C ALA A 26 19.75 0.85 28.38
N GLU A 27 19.18 -0.37 28.28
CA GLU A 27 19.95 -1.61 28.37
C GLU A 27 20.95 -1.74 27.22
N LEU A 28 20.54 -1.40 25.99
CA LEU A 28 21.41 -1.40 24.83
C LEU A 28 22.60 -0.46 25.00
N ASP A 29 22.39 0.76 25.50
CA ASP A 29 23.49 1.69 25.77
C ASP A 29 24.40 1.23 26.91
N ALA A 30 23.83 0.71 28.00
CA ALA A 30 24.63 0.16 29.10
C ALA A 30 25.50 -1.02 28.63
N TRP A 31 24.94 -1.89 27.80
CA TRP A 31 25.65 -2.99 27.16
C TRP A 31 26.74 -2.49 26.20
N ALA A 32 26.43 -1.51 25.36
CA ALA A 32 27.38 -0.93 24.40
C ALA A 32 28.60 -0.33 25.11
N VAL A 33 28.37 0.44 26.18
CA VAL A 33 29.43 1.03 27.01
C VAL A 33 30.28 -0.06 27.65
N SER A 34 29.65 -1.08 28.24
CA SER A 34 30.34 -2.18 28.92
C SER A 34 31.20 -3.00 27.97
N ASN A 35 30.74 -3.18 26.72
CA ASN A 35 31.42 -3.96 25.68
C ASN A 35 32.28 -3.11 24.73
N LYS A 36 32.44 -1.81 25.01
CA LYS A 36 33.21 -0.86 24.19
C LYS A 36 32.75 -0.82 22.72
N VAL A 37 31.46 -1.04 22.49
CA VAL A 37 30.85 -0.87 21.17
C VAL A 37 30.77 0.63 20.89
N PRO A 38 31.32 1.14 19.77
CA PRO A 38 31.45 2.57 19.50
C PRO A 38 30.12 3.20 19.02
N VAL A 39 29.02 2.85 19.66
CA VAL A 39 27.66 3.22 19.27
C VAL A 39 26.89 3.65 20.52
N SER A 40 26.17 4.76 20.42
CA SER A 40 25.14 5.14 21.39
C SER A 40 23.77 4.93 20.76
N PHE A 41 23.05 3.94 21.27
CA PHE A 41 21.72 3.56 20.80
C PHE A 41 20.70 4.66 21.08
N GLU A 42 20.78 5.33 22.22
CA GLU A 42 19.99 6.53 22.50
C GLU A 42 20.20 7.60 21.43
N LYS A 43 21.45 7.95 21.11
CA LYS A 43 21.72 8.98 20.09
C LYS A 43 21.29 8.55 18.68
N LEU A 44 21.41 7.26 18.36
CA LEU A 44 21.00 6.73 17.06
C LEU A 44 19.49 6.73 16.86
N LEU A 45 18.74 6.44 17.93
CA LEU A 45 17.29 6.25 17.90
C LEU A 45 16.51 7.51 18.28
N LYS A 46 17.18 8.51 18.87
CA LYS A 46 16.58 9.81 19.16
C LYS A 46 16.41 10.60 17.87
N ASP A 47 15.16 10.77 17.44
CA ASP A 47 14.82 11.61 16.30
C ASP A 47 15.04 13.10 16.64
N GLU A 48 15.38 13.92 15.65
CA GLU A 48 15.73 15.34 15.83
C GLU A 48 14.54 16.20 16.33
N HIS A 49 13.34 15.63 16.39
CA HIS A 49 12.08 16.32 16.72
C HIS A 49 11.40 15.77 17.99
N ILE A 50 12.09 14.95 18.81
CA ILE A 50 11.49 14.37 20.03
C ILE A 50 11.53 15.34 21.22
N SER A 51 10.39 15.39 21.94
CA SER A 51 10.11 16.26 23.10
C SER A 51 11.18 16.27 24.20
N GLU A 52 11.24 17.38 24.96
CA GLU A 52 12.12 17.59 26.12
C GLU A 52 12.01 16.51 27.22
N ASN A 53 10.99 15.64 27.18
CA ASN A 53 10.72 14.59 28.17
C ASN A 53 11.15 13.17 27.74
N TYR A 54 12.00 13.02 26.72
CA TYR A 54 12.51 11.71 26.30
C TYR A 54 13.33 11.01 27.40
N SER A 55 13.02 9.74 27.70
CA SER A 55 13.83 8.89 28.58
C SER A 55 14.13 7.54 27.91
N ALA A 56 15.41 7.24 27.71
CA ALA A 56 15.87 5.97 27.15
C ALA A 56 15.43 4.74 27.97
N SER A 57 15.16 4.91 29.28
CA SER A 57 14.69 3.84 30.17
C SER A 57 13.30 3.31 29.79
N ASN A 58 12.49 4.14 29.13
CA ASN A 58 11.11 3.83 28.76
C ASN A 58 10.96 3.63 27.24
N HIS A 59 12.07 3.64 26.50
CA HIS A 59 12.06 3.47 25.06
C HIS A 59 12.42 2.02 24.72
N PHE A 60 11.52 1.36 24.01
CA PHE A 60 11.72 0.02 23.46
C PHE A 60 11.78 0.10 21.94
N VAL A 61 12.70 -0.65 21.33
CA VAL A 61 12.88 -0.71 19.89
C VAL A 61 12.77 -2.14 19.41
N HIS A 62 11.99 -2.35 18.35
CA HIS A 62 11.85 -3.66 17.73
C HIS A 62 13.19 -4.13 17.15
N PHE A 63 13.54 -5.41 17.35
CA PHE A 63 14.82 -5.95 16.89
C PHE A 63 15.04 -5.71 15.39
N GLU A 64 14.04 -5.99 14.55
CA GLU A 64 14.14 -5.80 13.09
C GLU A 64 14.34 -4.32 12.68
N VAL A 65 13.66 -3.41 13.39
CA VAL A 65 13.76 -1.96 13.14
C VAL A 65 15.14 -1.46 13.58
N LEU A 66 15.69 -2.00 14.67
CA LEU A 66 17.00 -1.65 15.17
C LEU A 66 18.10 -2.01 14.16
N SER A 67 18.06 -3.21 13.58
CA SER A 67 19.04 -3.67 12.58
C SER A 67 19.06 -2.79 11.33
N ILE A 68 17.88 -2.39 10.84
CA ILE A 68 17.75 -1.46 9.71
C ILE A 68 18.25 -0.06 10.10
N THR A 69 17.91 0.41 11.30
CA THR A 69 18.31 1.75 11.76
C THR A 69 19.83 1.86 11.91
N LEU A 70 20.45 0.84 12.53
CA LEU A 70 21.90 0.75 12.67
C LEU A 70 22.61 0.80 11.33
N THR A 71 22.18 -0.01 10.38
CA THR A 71 22.82 -0.07 9.06
C THR A 71 22.68 1.23 8.29
N ASN A 72 21.51 1.86 8.33
CA ASN A 72 21.29 3.15 7.67
C ASN A 72 22.13 4.30 8.26
N ARG A 73 22.37 4.28 9.58
CA ARG A 73 23.14 5.32 10.26
C ARG A 73 24.65 5.08 10.19
N LEU A 74 25.10 3.83 10.28
CA LEU A 74 26.52 3.47 10.21
C LEU A 74 27.03 3.45 8.76
N VAL A 75 26.17 3.11 7.82
CA VAL A 75 26.48 3.05 6.39
C VAL A 75 25.37 3.79 5.62
N PRO A 76 25.41 5.13 5.54
CA PRO A 76 24.39 5.91 4.84
C PRO A 76 24.32 5.57 3.34
N PRO A 77 23.17 5.75 2.68
CA PRO A 77 23.00 5.35 1.28
C PRO A 77 23.89 6.18 0.34
N GLU A 78 24.23 7.40 0.76
CA GLU A 78 25.16 8.31 0.11
C GLU A 78 26.64 8.09 0.44
N MET A 79 27.00 7.05 1.22
CA MET A 79 28.40 6.72 1.50
C MET A 79 29.18 6.51 0.20
N ASP A 80 30.43 6.97 0.17
CA ASP A 80 31.29 6.80 -0.99
C ASP A 80 31.56 5.30 -1.26
N PRO A 81 31.34 4.79 -2.48
CA PRO A 81 31.59 3.37 -2.80
C PRO A 81 33.05 2.93 -2.61
N GLY A 82 34.01 3.83 -2.77
CA GLY A 82 35.42 3.57 -2.50
C GLY A 82 35.70 3.39 -1.01
N GLU A 83 35.12 4.26 -0.18
CA GLU A 83 35.15 4.11 1.28
C GLU A 83 34.52 2.79 1.72
N ALA A 84 33.34 2.45 1.20
CA ALA A 84 32.67 1.19 1.53
C ALA A 84 33.50 -0.04 1.13
N SER A 85 34.17 0.02 -0.02
CA SER A 85 35.08 -1.05 -0.48
C SER A 85 36.29 -1.21 0.43
N ILE A 86 36.89 -0.11 0.91
CA ILE A 86 37.99 -0.14 1.88
C ILE A 86 37.54 -0.78 3.19
N GLN A 87 36.35 -0.43 3.68
CA GLN A 87 35.80 -1.01 4.91
C GLN A 87 35.47 -2.51 4.75
N LEU A 88 34.97 -2.93 3.60
CA LEU A 88 34.76 -4.36 3.28
C LEU A 88 36.09 -5.13 3.28
N MET A 89 37.13 -4.59 2.62
CA MET A 89 38.46 -5.21 2.64
C MET A 89 39.04 -5.30 4.05
N ALA A 90 38.89 -4.24 4.85
CA ALA A 90 39.31 -4.24 6.26
C ALA A 90 38.55 -5.27 7.11
N ALA A 91 37.31 -5.59 6.73
CA ALA A 91 36.48 -6.60 7.35
C ALA A 91 36.79 -8.04 6.86
N GLY A 92 37.74 -8.21 5.94
CA GLY A 92 38.11 -9.49 5.33
C GLY A 92 37.27 -9.87 4.11
N ASP A 93 36.37 -8.99 3.66
CA ASP A 93 35.56 -9.18 2.46
C ASP A 93 36.24 -8.52 1.26
N VAL A 94 37.12 -9.29 0.61
CA VAL A 94 38.01 -8.82 -0.48
C VAL A 94 37.39 -8.91 -1.88
N GLU A 95 36.11 -9.30 -1.96
CA GLU A 95 35.41 -9.41 -3.23
C GLU A 95 35.08 -8.03 -3.81
N SER A 96 35.12 -7.92 -5.14
CA SER A 96 34.77 -6.68 -5.85
C SER A 96 33.27 -6.65 -6.14
N TYR A 97 32.54 -5.83 -5.38
CA TYR A 97 31.09 -5.68 -5.52
C TYR A 97 30.71 -4.52 -6.44
N LYS A 98 29.65 -4.71 -7.24
CA LYS A 98 29.06 -3.64 -8.06
C LYS A 98 28.41 -2.54 -7.21
N ASP A 99 27.97 -2.89 -6.01
CA ASP A 99 27.40 -1.97 -5.01
C ASP A 99 28.02 -2.29 -3.63
N PRO A 100 29.22 -1.76 -3.34
CA PRO A 100 29.94 -2.04 -2.10
C PRO A 100 29.26 -1.42 -0.88
N VAL A 101 28.49 -0.33 -1.04
CA VAL A 101 27.75 0.31 0.05
C VAL A 101 26.65 -0.62 0.54
N ARG A 102 25.86 -1.19 -0.37
CA ARG A 102 24.84 -2.17 -0.03
C ARG A 102 25.43 -3.42 0.62
N ARG A 103 26.52 -3.96 0.08
CA ARG A 103 27.18 -5.12 0.66
C ARG A 103 27.70 -4.85 2.08
N LEU A 104 28.27 -3.66 2.30
CA LEU A 104 28.73 -3.24 3.62
C LEU A 104 27.57 -3.11 4.61
N ARG A 105 26.40 -2.60 4.18
CA ARG A 105 25.18 -2.60 5.00
C ARG A 105 24.77 -3.99 5.42
N ASP A 106 24.72 -4.93 4.48
CA ASP A 106 24.36 -6.34 4.77
C ASP A 106 25.34 -6.95 5.78
N LEU A 107 26.65 -6.69 5.62
CA LEU A 107 27.69 -7.17 6.53
C LEU A 107 27.55 -6.57 7.94
N VAL A 108 27.32 -5.26 8.03
CA VAL A 108 27.10 -4.55 9.30
C VAL A 108 25.84 -5.11 9.99
N MET A 109 24.75 -5.31 9.27
CA MET A 109 23.51 -5.90 9.78
C MET A 109 23.79 -7.25 10.46
N VAL A 110 24.38 -8.18 9.70
CA VAL A 110 24.64 -9.54 10.18
C VAL A 110 25.60 -9.54 11.37
N ARG A 111 26.60 -8.66 11.38
CA ARG A 111 27.55 -8.56 12.51
C ARG A 111 26.87 -8.06 13.78
N TYR A 112 26.09 -6.98 13.70
CA TYR A 112 25.40 -6.43 14.86
C TYR A 112 24.30 -7.37 15.37
N ASP A 113 23.53 -7.98 14.47
CA ASP A 113 22.52 -8.98 14.85
C ASP A 113 23.16 -10.13 15.63
N ARG A 114 24.26 -10.68 15.12
CA ARG A 114 24.99 -11.75 15.82
C ARG A 114 25.51 -11.31 17.18
N GLN A 115 26.04 -10.09 17.30
CA GLN A 115 26.55 -9.56 18.57
C GLN A 115 25.43 -9.35 19.60
N LEU A 116 24.34 -8.69 19.21
CA LEU A 116 23.20 -8.42 20.08
C LEU A 116 22.54 -9.73 20.54
N LEU A 117 22.28 -10.64 19.60
CA LEU A 117 21.68 -11.93 19.93
C LEU A 117 22.63 -12.83 20.74
N SER A 118 23.93 -12.76 20.51
CA SER A 118 24.90 -13.44 21.37
C SER A 118 24.87 -12.88 22.80
N ALA A 119 24.78 -11.57 22.97
CA ALA A 119 24.61 -10.95 24.28
C ALA A 119 23.29 -11.33 24.96
N VAL A 120 22.21 -11.50 24.18
CA VAL A 120 20.94 -12.07 24.69
C VAL A 120 21.12 -13.51 25.12
N PHE A 121 21.90 -14.32 24.40
CA PHE A 121 22.22 -15.67 24.82
C PHE A 121 23.08 -15.70 26.09
N ASP A 122 24.06 -14.80 26.19
CA ASP A 122 24.97 -14.72 27.34
C ASP A 122 24.25 -14.15 28.58
N GLY A 123 23.15 -13.43 28.38
CA GLY A 123 22.35 -12.82 29.45
C GLY A 123 22.72 -11.38 29.79
N ASP A 124 23.62 -10.80 29.01
CA ASP A 124 24.02 -9.40 29.09
C ASP A 124 22.95 -8.46 28.54
N LEU A 125 22.07 -8.96 27.68
CA LEU A 125 20.90 -8.25 27.16
C LEU A 125 19.61 -9.03 27.38
N SER A 126 18.50 -8.29 27.44
CA SER A 126 17.15 -8.82 27.57
C SER A 126 16.33 -8.55 26.32
N LEU A 127 15.52 -9.54 25.92
CA LEU A 127 14.44 -9.34 24.98
C LEU A 127 13.14 -9.08 25.74
N TYR A 128 12.29 -8.24 25.15
CA TYR A 128 11.00 -7.84 25.70
C TYR A 128 9.88 -8.18 24.73
N ASP A 129 8.81 -8.75 25.27
CA ASP A 129 7.60 -9.07 24.52
C ASP A 129 6.89 -7.80 24.05
N THR A 130 6.40 -7.79 22.81
CA THR A 130 5.79 -6.60 22.17
C THR A 130 4.44 -6.22 22.76
N LEU A 131 3.71 -7.15 23.37
CA LEU A 131 2.37 -6.91 23.91
C LEU A 131 2.42 -6.49 25.39
N THR A 132 3.24 -7.18 26.17
CA THR A 132 3.26 -7.06 27.64
C THR A 132 4.44 -6.24 28.16
N MET A 133 5.43 -5.93 27.31
CA MET A 133 6.69 -5.30 27.69
C MET A 133 7.43 -6.08 28.79
N SER A 134 7.12 -7.37 28.94
CA SER A 134 7.75 -8.25 29.93
C SER A 134 8.99 -8.92 29.34
N ARG A 135 9.96 -9.23 30.20
CA ARG A 135 11.21 -9.87 29.78
C ARG A 135 10.93 -11.30 29.32
N VAL A 136 11.39 -11.65 28.12
CA VAL A 136 11.31 -13.00 27.57
C VAL A 136 12.34 -13.89 28.28
N ASP A 137 11.90 -15.04 28.81
CA ASP A 137 12.79 -16.00 29.44
C ASP A 137 13.51 -16.87 28.42
N MET A 138 14.84 -16.71 28.36
CA MET A 138 15.71 -17.43 27.43
C MET A 138 16.37 -18.66 28.07
N GLY A 139 16.15 -18.94 29.36
CA GLY A 139 16.82 -20.01 30.10
C GLY A 139 16.60 -21.38 29.48
N ALA A 140 15.36 -21.69 29.10
CA ALA A 140 15.02 -22.96 28.47
C ALA A 140 15.64 -23.13 27.06
N ALA A 141 15.81 -22.04 26.30
CA ALA A 141 16.46 -22.08 24.99
C ALA A 141 17.98 -22.30 25.14
N ARG A 142 18.62 -21.61 26.09
CA ARG A 142 20.04 -21.77 26.41
C ARG A 142 20.37 -23.19 26.85
N MET A 143 19.62 -23.75 27.80
CA MET A 143 19.83 -25.12 28.28
C MET A 143 19.71 -26.16 27.16
N ARG A 144 18.74 -26.01 26.25
CA ARG A 144 18.57 -26.89 25.10
C ARG A 144 19.74 -26.78 24.12
N TYR A 145 20.20 -25.57 23.82
CA TYR A 145 21.38 -25.37 22.98
C TYR A 145 22.66 -25.91 23.63
N ASP A 146 22.83 -25.71 24.93
CA ASP A 146 24.05 -26.13 25.62
C ASP A 146 24.20 -27.64 25.72
N ALA A 147 23.08 -28.34 25.90
CA ALA A 147 23.03 -29.80 25.96
C ALA A 147 23.37 -30.45 24.61
N GLU A 148 22.75 -29.99 23.51
CA GLU A 148 22.90 -30.59 22.19
C GLU A 148 22.92 -29.54 21.06
N PRO A 149 24.03 -28.81 20.89
CA PRO A 149 24.04 -27.63 20.02
C PRO A 149 23.93 -27.98 18.53
N GLU A 150 24.46 -29.13 18.09
CA GLU A 150 24.31 -29.57 16.69
C GLU A 150 22.87 -29.98 16.37
N ALA A 151 22.23 -30.75 17.26
CA ALA A 151 20.83 -31.13 17.11
C ALA A 151 19.92 -29.91 17.18
N TYR A 152 20.22 -28.94 18.07
CA TYR A 152 19.48 -27.68 18.14
C TYR A 152 19.62 -26.87 16.84
N LEU A 153 20.83 -26.78 16.26
CA LEU A 153 21.04 -26.07 14.99
C LEU A 153 20.30 -26.73 13.84
N GLN A 154 20.31 -28.07 13.76
CA GLN A 154 19.54 -28.82 12.77
C GLN A 154 18.03 -28.65 12.98
N ALA A 155 17.56 -28.68 14.22
CA ALA A 155 16.16 -28.50 14.55
C ALA A 155 15.67 -27.06 14.36
N ALA A 156 16.48 -26.05 14.67
CA ALA A 156 16.18 -24.65 14.39
C ALA A 156 16.18 -24.37 12.88
N GLN A 157 17.10 -25.00 12.14
CA GLN A 157 17.09 -24.96 10.68
C GLN A 157 15.84 -25.68 10.12
N ALA A 158 15.44 -26.82 10.69
CA ALA A 158 14.21 -27.53 10.34
C ALA A 158 12.95 -26.74 10.72
N ARG A 159 12.93 -26.03 11.86
CA ARG A 159 11.82 -25.17 12.27
C ARG A 159 11.68 -23.93 11.40
N LEU A 160 12.78 -23.29 11.02
CA LEU A 160 12.79 -22.22 10.02
C LEU A 160 12.24 -22.70 8.66
N ILE A 161 12.36 -23.99 8.36
CA ILE A 161 11.78 -24.64 7.17
C ILE A 161 10.28 -24.96 7.40
N ASP A 162 9.91 -25.53 8.56
CA ASP A 162 8.52 -25.89 8.93
C ASP A 162 7.61 -24.65 9.10
N THR A 163 8.17 -23.51 9.52
CA THR A 163 7.39 -22.25 9.63
C THR A 163 7.01 -21.69 8.25
N ALA A 164 7.56 -22.26 7.17
CA ALA A 164 7.28 -21.86 5.80
C ALA A 164 6.48 -22.88 4.96
N GLN A 165 6.32 -24.15 5.35
CA GLN A 165 5.45 -25.15 4.71
C GLN A 165 5.48 -26.50 5.47
N GLY A 166 4.34 -27.23 5.48
CA GLY A 166 4.15 -28.48 6.22
C GLY A 166 4.94 -29.71 5.75
N MET A 167 4.86 -30.78 6.54
CA MET A 167 5.69 -32.00 6.54
C MET A 167 6.18 -32.49 5.16
N VAL A 168 7.41 -32.13 4.82
CA VAL A 168 8.22 -32.75 3.75
C VAL A 168 9.09 -33.83 4.37
N THR A 169 9.12 -35.05 3.81
CA THR A 169 9.99 -36.10 4.34
C THR A 169 11.42 -35.94 3.81
N ALA A 170 12.41 -36.40 4.58
CA ALA A 170 13.82 -36.34 4.17
C ALA A 170 14.11 -37.10 2.85
N ALA A 171 13.28 -38.10 2.52
CA ALA A 171 13.37 -38.84 1.27
C ALA A 171 12.91 -38.01 0.06
N ASP A 172 11.89 -37.17 0.23
CA ASP A 172 11.37 -36.28 -0.81
C ASP A 172 12.38 -35.17 -1.14
N ILE A 173 13.08 -34.66 -0.12
CA ILE A 173 14.15 -33.66 -0.27
C ILE A 173 15.30 -34.22 -1.10
N GLU A 174 15.77 -35.44 -0.78
CA GLU A 174 16.90 -36.04 -1.47
C GLU A 174 16.55 -36.44 -2.91
N GLN A 175 15.30 -36.87 -3.17
CA GLN A 175 14.81 -37.15 -4.52
C GLN A 175 14.67 -35.88 -5.37
N ALA A 176 14.18 -34.78 -4.78
CA ALA A 176 14.12 -33.49 -5.44
C ALA A 176 15.53 -32.97 -5.77
N ARG A 177 16.48 -33.06 -4.83
CA ARG A 177 17.88 -32.62 -5.02
C ARG A 177 18.55 -33.36 -6.18
N ASN A 178 18.43 -34.69 -6.22
CA ASN A 178 19.00 -35.51 -7.30
C ASN A 178 18.36 -35.28 -8.68
N THR A 179 17.09 -34.90 -8.71
CA THR A 179 16.36 -34.60 -9.95
C THR A 179 16.72 -33.20 -10.48
N LEU A 180 16.85 -32.24 -9.56
CA LEU A 180 17.18 -30.86 -9.88
C LEU A 180 18.67 -30.72 -10.25
N GLU A 181 19.62 -31.34 -9.54
CA GLU A 181 21.05 -31.34 -9.93
C GLU A 181 21.28 -31.83 -11.37
N ARG A 182 20.49 -32.81 -11.82
CA ARG A 182 20.57 -33.38 -13.17
C ARG A 182 20.04 -32.45 -14.26
N LYS A 183 19.08 -31.56 -13.92
CA LYS A 183 18.50 -30.56 -14.84
C LYS A 183 19.19 -29.18 -14.75
N PHE A 184 19.91 -28.90 -13.66
CA PHE A 184 20.50 -27.58 -13.34
C PHE A 184 21.83 -27.24 -14.05
N ALA A 185 22.47 -28.18 -14.75
CA ALA A 185 23.65 -27.88 -15.57
C ALA A 185 23.40 -26.87 -16.71
N ARG A 186 22.14 -26.47 -16.95
CA ARG A 186 21.72 -25.52 -18.00
C ARG A 186 21.17 -24.17 -17.49
N LEU A 187 21.12 -23.93 -16.18
CA LEU A 187 20.18 -22.94 -15.58
C LEU A 187 20.77 -21.78 -14.77
N ASP A 188 22.07 -21.47 -14.86
CA ASP A 188 22.64 -20.25 -14.22
C ASP A 188 21.97 -18.95 -14.72
N HIS A 189 21.28 -18.97 -15.85
CA HIS A 189 20.62 -17.79 -16.46
C HIS A 189 19.16 -17.56 -16.02
N LEU A 190 18.53 -18.50 -15.31
CA LEU A 190 17.05 -18.55 -15.19
C LEU A 190 16.48 -18.12 -13.82
N ALA A 191 17.29 -18.13 -12.77
CA ALA A 191 16.91 -17.57 -11.47
C ALA A 191 16.58 -16.06 -11.55
N TRP A 192 17.24 -15.34 -12.46
CA TRP A 192 16.99 -13.91 -12.69
C TRP A 192 15.72 -13.63 -13.50
N ALA A 193 15.26 -14.57 -14.33
CA ALA A 193 14.05 -14.39 -15.15
C ALA A 193 12.76 -14.56 -14.31
N MET A 194 12.77 -15.47 -13.33
CA MET A 194 11.65 -15.67 -12.40
C MET A 194 11.33 -14.44 -11.54
N VAL A 195 12.36 -13.64 -11.22
CA VAL A 195 12.25 -12.39 -10.45
C VAL A 195 11.60 -11.24 -11.24
N ILE A 196 11.62 -11.30 -12.57
CA ILE A 196 11.17 -10.18 -13.43
C ILE A 196 9.74 -10.38 -13.95
N LEU A 197 9.24 -11.63 -14.02
CA LEU A 197 8.02 -11.97 -14.77
C LEU A 197 6.85 -12.49 -13.92
N THR A 198 6.87 -12.35 -12.59
CA THR A 198 5.67 -12.58 -11.77
C THR A 198 4.56 -11.60 -12.19
N ALA A 199 3.38 -12.14 -12.50
CA ALA A 199 2.29 -11.44 -13.20
C ALA A 199 1.76 -10.19 -12.46
N ASP A 200 1.99 -10.10 -11.16
CA ASP A 200 1.63 -8.94 -10.32
C ASP A 200 2.91 -8.28 -9.79
N VAL A 201 3.48 -7.38 -10.57
CA VAL A 201 4.71 -6.66 -10.17
C VAL A 201 4.34 -5.47 -9.28
N PRO A 202 4.72 -5.44 -7.99
CA PRO A 202 4.62 -4.22 -7.19
C PRO A 202 5.63 -3.18 -7.69
N PRO A 203 5.37 -1.88 -7.52
CA PRO A 203 6.30 -0.82 -7.92
C PRO A 203 7.67 -0.99 -7.25
N SER A 204 8.70 -0.36 -7.82
CA SER A 204 10.07 -0.44 -7.30
C SER A 204 10.14 -0.04 -5.84
N GLY A 205 10.76 -0.88 -5.00
CA GLY A 205 10.86 -0.64 -3.57
C GLY A 205 10.96 -1.92 -2.75
N GLU A 206 10.67 -1.80 -1.47
CA GLU A 206 10.87 -2.83 -0.46
C GLU A 206 10.01 -4.08 -0.69
N ASP A 207 8.79 -3.92 -1.20
CA ASP A 207 7.90 -5.04 -1.49
C ASP A 207 8.43 -5.91 -2.64
N ARG A 208 8.99 -5.27 -3.69
CA ARG A 208 9.67 -5.98 -4.77
C ARG A 208 10.92 -6.71 -4.25
N TYR A 209 11.65 -6.11 -3.31
CA TYR A 209 12.80 -6.76 -2.68
C TYR A 209 12.39 -7.97 -1.82
N ARG A 210 11.31 -7.87 -1.03
CA ARG A 210 10.78 -8.98 -0.21
C ARG A 210 10.32 -10.16 -1.07
N GLN A 211 9.70 -9.89 -2.21
CA GLN A 211 9.28 -10.93 -3.15
C GLN A 211 10.48 -11.64 -3.79
N ILE A 212 11.51 -10.88 -4.19
CA ILE A 212 12.78 -11.41 -4.72
C ILE A 212 13.51 -12.24 -3.67
N LEU A 213 13.57 -11.74 -2.43
CA LEU A 213 14.25 -12.40 -1.33
C LEU A 213 13.52 -13.68 -0.92
N SER A 214 12.19 -13.69 -0.93
CA SER A 214 11.37 -14.87 -0.65
C SER A 214 11.58 -15.96 -1.71
N ALA A 215 11.54 -15.61 -3.01
CA ALA A 215 11.77 -16.54 -4.10
C ALA A 215 13.23 -17.06 -4.13
N ALA A 216 14.21 -16.21 -3.85
CA ALA A 216 15.62 -16.62 -3.75
C ALA A 216 15.88 -17.56 -2.57
N ARG A 217 15.25 -17.31 -1.41
CA ARG A 217 15.32 -18.18 -0.23
C ARG A 217 14.64 -19.52 -0.47
N TRP A 218 13.52 -19.54 -1.19
CA TRP A 218 12.86 -20.78 -1.62
C TRP A 218 13.74 -21.60 -2.58
N LEU A 219 14.41 -20.97 -3.55
CA LEU A 219 15.34 -21.70 -4.43
C LEU A 219 16.58 -22.23 -3.69
N GLN A 220 17.07 -21.49 -2.69
CA GLN A 220 18.16 -21.94 -1.82
C GLN A 220 17.74 -23.09 -0.89
N SER A 221 16.49 -23.10 -0.43
CA SER A 221 15.99 -24.17 0.46
C SER A 221 15.83 -25.52 -0.24
N LEU A 222 15.82 -25.54 -1.59
CA LEU A 222 15.85 -26.77 -2.39
C LEU A 222 17.26 -27.40 -2.52
N GLY A 223 18.29 -26.82 -1.88
CA GLY A 223 19.64 -27.40 -1.83
C GLY A 223 20.40 -27.38 -3.16
N LEU A 224 20.01 -26.50 -4.09
CA LEU A 224 20.61 -26.40 -5.41
C LEU A 224 21.90 -25.59 -5.40
N PRO A 225 23.00 -26.08 -6.02
CA PRO A 225 24.26 -25.36 -6.07
C PRO A 225 24.14 -24.15 -7.00
N PHE A 226 23.86 -22.97 -6.44
CA PHE A 226 23.99 -21.69 -7.13
C PHE A 226 25.48 -21.38 -7.37
N ARG A 227 25.94 -21.38 -8.61
CA ARG A 227 27.20 -20.75 -8.98
C ARG A 227 26.93 -19.39 -9.60
N HIS A 228 27.48 -18.36 -8.97
CA HIS A 228 27.43 -16.99 -9.48
C HIS A 228 28.50 -16.83 -10.57
N SER A 229 28.25 -17.35 -11.77
CA SER A 229 29.14 -17.06 -12.89
C SER A 229 28.37 -16.78 -14.18
N ASN A 230 28.40 -15.50 -14.55
CA ASN A 230 28.16 -14.95 -15.89
C ASN A 230 26.72 -14.63 -16.29
N GLY A 231 26.32 -13.39 -16.00
CA GLY A 231 25.85 -12.44 -17.02
C GLY A 231 24.46 -12.63 -17.63
N LEU A 232 23.53 -11.72 -17.27
CA LEU A 232 22.72 -10.91 -18.19
C LEU A 232 21.98 -9.82 -17.37
N PRO A 233 21.90 -8.55 -17.82
CA PRO A 233 21.25 -7.47 -17.07
C PRO A 233 19.71 -7.48 -17.21
N ALA A 234 19.04 -6.98 -16.16
CA ALA A 234 17.60 -7.10 -15.86
C ALA A 234 16.60 -6.35 -16.78
N SER A 235 17.01 -5.75 -17.90
CA SER A 235 16.06 -5.14 -18.84
C SER A 235 16.72 -4.89 -20.18
N GLN A 236 16.31 -5.62 -21.21
CA GLN A 236 16.55 -5.25 -22.61
C GLN A 236 15.21 -4.81 -23.24
N PRO A 237 15.23 -3.84 -24.17
CA PRO A 237 14.04 -3.45 -24.92
C PRO A 237 13.51 -4.62 -25.76
N LYS A 238 12.22 -4.57 -26.10
CA LYS A 238 11.59 -5.49 -27.08
C LYS A 238 12.35 -5.39 -28.42
N GLY A 239 12.70 -6.52 -29.02
CA GLY A 239 13.40 -6.62 -30.30
C GLY A 239 14.85 -7.10 -30.22
N VAL A 240 15.36 -7.49 -29.05
CA VAL A 240 16.72 -8.04 -28.90
C VAL A 240 16.67 -9.56 -29.06
N PRO A 241 17.29 -10.13 -30.12
CA PRO A 241 17.23 -11.56 -30.37
C PRO A 241 18.23 -12.33 -29.50
N VAL A 242 17.75 -13.40 -28.87
CA VAL A 242 18.56 -14.42 -28.21
C VAL A 242 18.23 -15.76 -28.85
N ALA A 243 19.25 -16.44 -29.39
CA ALA A 243 19.09 -17.69 -30.13
C ALA A 243 18.07 -17.62 -31.29
N GLY A 244 17.95 -16.46 -31.96
CA GLY A 244 17.06 -16.26 -33.11
C GLY A 244 15.60 -15.94 -32.78
N MET A 245 15.25 -15.78 -31.50
CA MET A 245 13.92 -15.35 -31.03
C MET A 245 14.04 -14.16 -30.07
N ASP A 246 12.96 -13.40 -29.87
CA ASP A 246 12.99 -12.25 -28.97
C ASP A 246 13.29 -12.68 -27.52
N VAL A 247 14.13 -11.91 -26.82
CA VAL A 247 14.56 -12.25 -25.45
C VAL A 247 13.40 -12.43 -24.48
N ARG A 248 12.28 -11.73 -24.66
CA ARG A 248 11.09 -11.92 -23.79
C ARG A 248 10.34 -13.19 -24.11
N GLU A 249 10.31 -13.58 -25.39
CA GLU A 249 9.68 -14.82 -25.84
C GLU A 249 10.51 -16.04 -25.38
N TYR A 250 11.83 -15.93 -25.46
CA TYR A 250 12.77 -16.92 -24.90
C TYR A 250 12.60 -17.07 -23.37
N GLN A 251 12.47 -15.95 -22.65
CA GLN A 251 12.24 -15.95 -21.20
C GLN A 251 10.89 -16.58 -20.83
N TYR A 252 9.84 -16.33 -21.61
CA TYR A 252 8.51 -16.88 -21.36
C TYR A 252 8.47 -18.40 -21.54
N LEU A 253 9.05 -18.92 -22.64
CA LEU A 253 9.11 -20.36 -22.90
C LEU A 253 9.94 -21.10 -21.83
N ALA A 254 11.04 -20.50 -21.39
CA ALA A 254 11.88 -21.10 -20.35
C ALA A 254 11.19 -21.16 -18.97
N VAL A 255 10.35 -20.19 -18.62
CA VAL A 255 9.54 -20.21 -17.39
C VAL A 255 8.45 -21.30 -17.45
N ALA A 256 7.82 -21.48 -18.63
CA ALA A 256 6.83 -22.52 -18.84
C ALA A 256 7.41 -23.94 -18.67
N ASP A 257 8.63 -24.18 -19.18
CA ASP A 257 9.31 -25.46 -19.08
C ASP A 257 9.74 -25.80 -17.63
N VAL A 258 10.19 -24.80 -16.86
CA VAL A 258 10.53 -24.97 -15.44
C VAL A 258 9.29 -25.30 -14.62
N ARG A 259 8.17 -24.60 -14.87
CA ARG A 259 6.89 -24.88 -14.22
C ARG A 259 6.42 -26.30 -14.53
N MET A 260 6.47 -26.72 -15.79
CA MET A 260 6.11 -28.09 -16.17
C MET A 260 7.02 -29.13 -15.49
N ALA A 261 8.34 -28.91 -15.48
CA ALA A 261 9.28 -29.82 -14.84
C ALA A 261 9.08 -29.94 -13.32
N ALA A 262 8.66 -28.86 -12.66
CA ALA A 262 8.35 -28.85 -11.23
C ALA A 262 7.00 -29.51 -10.91
N ILE A 263 6.00 -29.35 -11.78
CA ILE A 263 4.72 -30.06 -11.74
C ILE A 263 4.95 -31.57 -11.91
N GLU A 264 5.74 -31.98 -12.90
CA GLU A 264 6.11 -33.39 -13.14
C GLU A 264 6.88 -34.00 -11.95
N ALA A 265 7.72 -33.21 -11.28
CA ALA A 265 8.49 -33.65 -10.13
C ALA A 265 7.71 -33.59 -8.80
N ARG A 266 6.41 -33.21 -8.81
CA ARG A 266 5.55 -33.03 -7.63
C ARG A 266 6.12 -32.09 -6.55
N CYS A 267 7.10 -31.28 -6.89
CA CYS A 267 7.67 -30.24 -6.02
C CYS A 267 7.05 -28.86 -6.30
N TRP A 268 6.23 -28.77 -7.35
CA TRP A 268 5.24 -27.72 -7.49
C TRP A 268 3.92 -28.19 -6.88
N PRO A 269 3.24 -27.37 -6.07
CA PRO A 269 1.96 -27.74 -5.49
C PRO A 269 0.99 -28.07 -6.62
N THR A 270 0.66 -29.35 -6.74
CA THR A 270 -0.24 -29.88 -7.76
C THR A 270 -1.62 -30.17 -7.18
N GLU A 271 -1.74 -30.23 -5.85
CA GLU A 271 -3.01 -30.39 -5.13
C GLU A 271 -2.98 -29.54 -3.86
N GLU A 272 -3.86 -28.54 -3.78
CA GLU A 272 -4.24 -27.94 -2.49
C GLU A 272 -4.96 -29.01 -1.66
N LYS A 273 -4.31 -29.56 -0.63
CA LYS A 273 -5.01 -30.39 0.35
C LYS A 273 -4.85 -29.95 1.80
N GLU A 274 -6.04 -29.68 2.32
CA GLU A 274 -6.56 -29.77 3.68
C GLU A 274 -6.05 -28.74 4.69
N THR A 275 -6.92 -27.73 4.81
CA THR A 275 -7.02 -26.71 5.85
C THR A 275 -6.75 -27.26 7.26
N PRO A 276 -6.10 -26.46 8.13
CA PRO A 276 -5.95 -26.81 9.55
C PRO A 276 -7.33 -27.06 10.19
N PRO A 277 -7.43 -27.98 11.17
CA PRO A 277 -8.69 -28.29 11.82
C PRO A 277 -9.27 -27.06 12.52
N MET A 278 -10.58 -26.88 12.38
CA MET A 278 -11.33 -25.76 12.97
C MET A 278 -11.13 -25.68 14.49
N PRO A 279 -11.01 -24.47 15.08
CA PRO A 279 -11.30 -24.31 16.50
C PRO A 279 -12.76 -24.72 16.75
N LEU A 280 -12.98 -25.58 17.75
CA LEU A 280 -14.32 -26.04 18.12
C LEU A 280 -15.19 -24.84 18.51
N ILE A 281 -16.35 -24.71 17.86
CA ILE A 281 -17.35 -23.61 17.98
C ILE A 281 -18.12 -23.69 19.32
N SER A 282 -17.54 -24.29 20.37
CA SER A 282 -18.26 -24.65 21.59
C SER A 282 -18.52 -23.47 22.55
N ASP A 283 -17.86 -22.33 22.36
CA ASP A 283 -17.82 -21.26 23.37
C ASP A 283 -18.52 -19.94 22.97
N PHE A 284 -19.11 -19.85 21.77
CA PHE A 284 -19.79 -18.63 21.31
C PHE A 284 -21.29 -18.85 21.31
N ALA A 285 -22.07 -17.92 21.87
CA ALA A 285 -23.52 -17.88 21.72
C ALA A 285 -23.84 -17.41 20.29
N PRO A 286 -24.14 -18.31 19.32
CA PRO A 286 -24.15 -17.92 17.91
C PRO A 286 -25.44 -17.19 17.60
N CYS A 287 -25.34 -15.99 17.02
CA CYS A 287 -26.46 -15.39 16.33
C CYS A 287 -26.68 -16.16 15.02
N PRO A 288 -27.91 -16.56 14.66
CA PRO A 288 -28.13 -17.27 13.40
C PRO A 288 -27.83 -16.37 12.20
N VAL A 289 -27.17 -16.91 11.18
CA VAL A 289 -26.95 -16.23 9.90
C VAL A 289 -28.29 -16.02 9.19
N ARG A 290 -28.64 -14.77 8.91
CA ARG A 290 -29.93 -14.40 8.29
C ARG A 290 -29.81 -14.39 6.77
N LEU A 291 -30.04 -15.52 6.14
CA LEU A 291 -30.01 -15.63 4.69
C LEU A 291 -31.11 -14.76 4.03
N PRO A 292 -30.80 -14.07 2.92
CA PRO A 292 -31.80 -13.27 2.21
C PRO A 292 -32.83 -14.21 1.60
N ASN A 293 -34.08 -13.74 1.48
CA ASN A 293 -35.10 -14.44 0.71
C ASN A 293 -34.90 -14.23 -0.80
N ALA A 294 -33.74 -14.67 -1.29
CA ALA A 294 -33.33 -14.62 -2.68
C ALA A 294 -32.94 -16.03 -3.15
N SER A 295 -33.05 -16.28 -4.45
CA SER A 295 -32.65 -17.56 -5.04
C SER A 295 -31.13 -17.80 -5.01
N ARG A 296 -30.36 -16.72 -4.85
CA ARG A 296 -28.90 -16.70 -4.83
C ARG A 296 -28.38 -15.81 -3.72
N VAL A 297 -27.23 -16.17 -3.18
CA VAL A 297 -26.52 -15.43 -2.13
C VAL A 297 -25.12 -15.13 -2.63
N ASN A 298 -24.71 -13.86 -2.56
CA ASN A 298 -23.34 -13.49 -2.88
C ASN A 298 -22.38 -14.11 -1.85
N VAL A 299 -21.29 -14.72 -2.31
CA VAL A 299 -20.35 -15.44 -1.42
C VAL A 299 -19.68 -14.49 -0.45
N GLU A 300 -19.23 -13.32 -0.89
CA GLU A 300 -18.57 -12.33 -0.03
C GLU A 300 -19.50 -11.83 1.07
N TRP A 301 -20.77 -11.58 0.72
CA TRP A 301 -21.79 -11.24 1.71
C TRP A 301 -22.00 -12.39 2.71
N LEU A 302 -22.12 -13.63 2.23
CA LEU A 302 -22.34 -14.80 3.09
C LEU A 302 -21.22 -14.98 4.11
N VAL A 303 -19.96 -14.88 3.70
CA VAL A 303 -18.81 -15.06 4.60
C VAL A 303 -18.70 -13.93 5.63
N ARG A 304 -19.11 -12.71 5.26
CA ARG A 304 -19.20 -11.58 6.20
C ARG A 304 -20.27 -11.83 7.26
N GLU A 305 -21.46 -12.29 6.87
CA GLU A 305 -22.53 -12.62 7.82
C GLU A 305 -22.17 -13.78 8.73
N ILE A 306 -21.48 -14.80 8.21
CA ILE A 306 -20.90 -15.87 9.02
C ILE A 306 -19.92 -15.29 10.05
N ALA A 307 -18.99 -14.44 9.61
CA ALA A 307 -18.02 -13.83 10.51
C ALA A 307 -18.68 -12.98 11.61
N PHE A 308 -19.75 -12.24 11.29
CA PHE A 308 -20.56 -11.51 12.28
C PHE A 308 -21.35 -12.42 13.22
N ALA A 309 -21.86 -13.55 12.72
CA ALA A 309 -22.56 -14.54 13.54
C ALA A 309 -21.64 -15.22 14.56
N LEU A 310 -20.35 -15.38 14.20
CA LEU A 310 -19.33 -16.04 15.01
C LEU A 310 -18.55 -15.08 15.93
N VAL A 311 -18.44 -13.80 15.57
CA VAL A 311 -17.67 -12.81 16.33
C VAL A 311 -18.53 -11.57 16.60
N GLU A 312 -18.91 -11.41 17.86
CA GLU A 312 -19.47 -10.15 18.35
C GLU A 312 -18.35 -9.12 18.40
N ILE A 313 -18.45 -8.09 17.55
CA ILE A 313 -17.56 -6.92 17.61
C ILE A 313 -18.22 -5.93 18.56
N PRO A 314 -17.65 -5.70 19.76
CA PRO A 314 -18.22 -4.74 20.69
C PRO A 314 -18.09 -3.34 20.09
N ASP A 315 -19.16 -2.55 20.21
CA ASP A 315 -19.18 -1.12 19.84
C ASP A 315 -18.43 -0.32 20.91
N ASP A 316 -17.10 -0.50 20.94
CA ASP A 316 -16.25 -0.15 22.07
C ASP A 316 -15.12 0.81 21.68
N GLU A 317 -15.50 1.86 20.97
CA GLU A 317 -14.61 2.99 20.74
C GLU A 317 -14.36 3.75 22.04
N ARG A 318 -13.09 4.09 22.30
CA ARG A 318 -12.64 4.80 23.50
C ARG A 318 -11.98 6.11 23.13
N LEU A 319 -12.29 7.16 23.88
CA LEU A 319 -11.63 8.46 23.71
C LEU A 319 -10.12 8.29 23.88
N ALA A 320 -9.37 8.58 22.82
CA ALA A 320 -7.92 8.44 22.78
C ALA A 320 -7.22 9.79 22.87
N ILE A 321 -7.72 10.78 22.11
CA ILE A 321 -7.16 12.13 22.05
C ILE A 321 -8.31 13.14 22.12
N LEU A 322 -8.06 14.25 22.80
CA LEU A 322 -8.95 15.40 22.81
C LEU A 322 -8.20 16.61 22.29
N GLU A 323 -8.68 17.19 21.22
CA GLU A 323 -8.04 18.32 20.53
C GLU A 323 -8.94 19.55 20.55
N LYS A 324 -8.32 20.70 20.30
CA LYS A 324 -8.98 21.98 20.13
C LYS A 324 -9.23 22.24 18.66
N GLU A 325 -10.47 22.59 18.33
CA GLU A 325 -10.90 22.89 16.97
C GLU A 325 -11.29 24.36 16.86
N THR A 326 -10.50 25.15 16.11
CA THR A 326 -10.71 26.60 15.95
C THR A 326 -11.09 26.90 14.49
N PRO A 327 -12.13 27.71 14.22
CA PRO A 327 -12.50 28.04 12.85
C PRO A 327 -11.40 28.87 12.13
N ASP A 328 -10.94 28.40 10.97
CA ASP A 328 -9.92 29.05 10.12
C ASP A 328 -10.53 29.52 8.78
N GLY A 329 -11.67 30.20 8.87
CA GLY A 329 -12.45 30.66 7.73
C GLY A 329 -13.56 29.70 7.28
N PRO A 330 -14.24 30.00 6.15
CA PRO A 330 -15.43 29.26 5.73
C PRO A 330 -15.11 27.79 5.42
N GLY A 331 -15.60 26.88 6.27
CA GLY A 331 -15.44 25.43 6.10
C GLY A 331 -14.05 24.88 6.39
N LYS A 332 -13.16 25.68 6.99
CA LYS A 332 -11.83 25.24 7.43
C LYS A 332 -11.73 25.31 8.94
N TRP A 333 -11.07 24.32 9.51
CA TRP A 333 -10.88 24.19 10.94
C TRP A 333 -9.39 23.93 11.19
N ASN A 334 -8.79 24.72 12.08
CA ASN A 334 -7.47 24.46 12.62
C ASN A 334 -7.62 23.52 13.83
N ILE A 335 -6.84 22.44 13.83
CA ILE A 335 -6.87 21.41 14.87
C ILE A 335 -5.53 21.47 15.59
N GLU A 336 -5.56 21.71 16.90
CA GLU A 336 -4.35 21.84 17.72
C GLU A 336 -4.49 21.08 19.04
N PRO A 337 -3.37 20.58 19.61
CA PRO A 337 -3.40 19.96 20.92
C PRO A 337 -3.79 20.97 22.00
N LEU A 338 -4.58 20.53 22.98
CA LEU A 338 -4.99 21.35 24.10
C LEU A 338 -3.78 21.79 24.94
N THR A 339 -3.65 23.09 25.17
CA THR A 339 -2.62 23.65 26.06
C THR A 339 -3.00 23.50 27.53
N GLY A 340 -2.06 23.76 28.44
CA GLY A 340 -2.32 23.71 29.88
C GLY A 340 -3.40 24.71 30.35
N ASP A 341 -3.52 25.85 29.68
CA ASP A 341 -4.57 26.84 29.95
C ASP A 341 -5.93 26.40 29.39
N ASP A 342 -5.96 25.78 28.21
CA ASP A 342 -7.19 25.19 27.66
C ASP A 342 -7.74 24.11 28.62
N TRP A 343 -6.88 23.23 29.14
CA TRP A 343 -7.26 22.24 30.15
C TRP A 343 -7.72 22.85 31.49
N ARG A 344 -7.24 24.05 31.85
CA ARG A 344 -7.73 24.75 33.04
C ARG A 344 -9.15 25.26 32.80
N LEU A 345 -9.39 25.89 31.65
CA LEU A 345 -10.71 26.39 31.25
C LEU A 345 -11.74 25.24 31.12
N ILE A 346 -11.36 24.13 30.49
CA ILE A 346 -12.24 22.95 30.36
C ILE A 346 -12.64 22.42 31.74
N ARG A 347 -11.71 22.34 32.69
CA ARG A 347 -12.04 21.88 34.05
C ARG A 347 -12.91 22.86 34.82
N GLU A 348 -12.75 24.16 34.59
CA GLU A 348 -13.61 25.18 35.19
C GLU A 348 -15.06 25.06 34.66
N ILE A 349 -15.23 24.79 33.36
CA ILE A 349 -16.54 24.68 32.72
C ILE A 349 -17.19 23.31 32.98
N CYS A 350 -16.46 22.21 32.76
CA CYS A 350 -16.97 20.84 32.86
C CYS A 350 -16.89 20.26 34.28
N GLY A 351 -16.21 20.93 35.21
CA GLY A 351 -15.97 20.46 36.58
C GLY A 351 -14.88 19.37 36.72
N SER A 352 -14.50 18.71 35.63
CA SER A 352 -13.45 17.68 35.61
C SER A 352 -12.85 17.49 34.22
N ASN A 353 -11.75 16.73 34.16
CA ASN A 353 -11.29 16.12 32.91
C ASN A 353 -12.33 15.10 32.39
N PRO A 354 -12.32 14.76 31.09
CA PRO A 354 -13.17 13.69 30.59
C PRO A 354 -12.83 12.39 31.32
N PRO A 355 -13.80 11.53 31.62
CA PRO A 355 -13.52 10.21 32.15
C PRO A 355 -12.69 9.45 31.11
N ALA A 356 -11.44 9.10 31.42
CA ALA A 356 -10.58 8.36 30.50
C ALA A 356 -10.28 6.99 31.09
N PRO A 357 -10.54 5.87 30.36
CA PRO A 357 -11.18 5.79 29.04
C PRO A 357 -12.72 5.92 29.11
N CYS A 358 -13.35 6.60 28.14
CA CYS A 358 -14.81 6.65 28.01
C CYS A 358 -15.32 6.39 26.60
N SER A 359 -16.56 5.93 26.49
CA SER A 359 -17.26 5.76 25.22
C SER A 359 -17.72 7.09 24.63
N THR A 360 -18.16 7.06 23.36
CA THR A 360 -18.71 8.23 22.66
C THR A 360 -19.87 8.86 23.43
N ALA A 361 -20.82 8.05 23.93
CA ALA A 361 -21.96 8.54 24.69
C ALA A 361 -21.55 9.18 26.03
N GLN A 362 -20.55 8.62 26.72
CA GLN A 362 -20.03 9.18 27.96
C GLN A 362 -19.30 10.51 27.71
N PHE A 363 -18.53 10.59 26.62
CA PHE A 363 -17.86 11.83 26.22
C PHE A 363 -18.87 12.93 25.85
N GLU A 364 -19.91 12.61 25.07
CA GLU A 364 -20.95 13.58 24.71
C GLU A 364 -21.67 14.12 25.95
N ALA A 365 -21.99 13.26 26.92
CA ALA A 365 -22.57 13.67 28.19
C ALA A 365 -21.62 14.58 28.99
N TRP A 366 -20.31 14.28 29.01
CA TRP A 366 -19.30 15.10 29.66
C TRP A 366 -19.06 16.44 28.94
N ARG A 367 -19.18 16.47 27.62
CA ARG A 367 -18.95 17.66 26.77
C ARG A 367 -20.12 18.64 26.80
N ALA A 368 -21.34 18.18 27.07
CA ALA A 368 -22.55 19.01 27.04
C ALA A 368 -22.46 20.32 27.86
N PRO A 369 -21.88 20.35 29.08
CA PRO A 369 -21.65 21.60 29.81
C PRO A 369 -20.71 22.57 29.08
N PHE A 370 -19.66 22.07 28.42
CA PHE A 370 -18.75 22.89 27.61
C PHE A 370 -19.49 23.58 26.46
N ASP A 371 -20.31 22.83 25.75
CA ASP A 371 -21.02 23.34 24.58
C ASP A 371 -22.09 24.40 24.93
N THR A 372 -22.62 24.35 26.16
CA THR A 372 -23.70 25.22 26.65
C THR A 372 -23.24 26.36 27.56
N ALA A 373 -21.94 26.45 27.88
CA ALA A 373 -21.41 27.44 28.79
C ALA A 373 -21.55 28.88 28.25
N PRO A 374 -22.02 29.85 29.06
CA PRO A 374 -22.17 31.24 28.62
C PRO A 374 -20.83 31.94 28.31
N ASN A 375 -19.74 31.45 28.90
CA ASN A 375 -18.36 31.89 28.69
C ASN A 375 -17.57 30.92 27.80
N ARG A 376 -18.25 30.12 26.97
CA ARG A 376 -17.60 29.19 26.05
C ARG A 376 -16.69 29.97 25.08
N PRO A 377 -15.45 29.50 24.86
CA PRO A 377 -14.56 30.11 23.87
C PRO A 377 -15.08 29.89 22.43
N ASP A 378 -14.52 30.62 21.48
CA ASP A 378 -14.85 30.54 20.05
C ASP A 378 -14.39 29.25 19.36
N TRP A 379 -13.63 28.41 20.07
CA TRP A 379 -13.19 27.08 19.65
C TRP A 379 -14.02 25.95 20.27
N GLY A 380 -13.95 24.78 19.66
CA GLY A 380 -14.64 23.55 20.08
C GLY A 380 -13.70 22.46 20.57
N LEU A 381 -14.26 21.44 21.20
CA LEU A 381 -13.56 20.22 21.55
C LEU A 381 -13.76 19.18 20.44
N ARG A 382 -12.68 18.56 19.97
CA ARG A 382 -12.74 17.50 18.97
C ARG A 382 -12.21 16.20 19.58
N PRO A 383 -13.08 15.21 19.85
CA PRO A 383 -12.63 13.91 20.29
C PRO A 383 -12.08 13.10 19.11
N GLU A 384 -10.99 12.37 19.36
CA GLU A 384 -10.56 11.24 18.53
C GLU A 384 -10.80 9.97 19.32
N PHE A 385 -11.68 9.10 18.80
CA PHE A 385 -11.91 7.78 19.38
C PHE A 385 -11.05 6.75 18.66
N LYS A 386 -10.54 5.78 19.42
CA LYS A 386 -9.85 4.61 18.88
C LYS A 386 -10.61 3.35 19.28
N PRO A 387 -10.66 2.33 18.40
CA PRO A 387 -11.17 1.02 18.76
C PRO A 387 -10.42 0.49 19.98
N SER A 388 -11.14 0.00 21.00
CA SER A 388 -10.49 -0.64 22.14
C SER A 388 -9.71 -1.89 21.72
N ASN A 389 -8.78 -2.36 22.56
CA ASN A 389 -8.05 -3.59 22.29
C ASN A 389 -8.98 -4.79 22.08
N GLU A 390 -10.12 -4.83 22.78
CA GLU A 390 -11.15 -5.86 22.62
C GLU A 390 -11.84 -5.75 21.26
N MET A 391 -12.21 -4.53 20.83
CA MET A 391 -12.78 -4.27 19.50
C MET A 391 -11.80 -4.64 18.39
N GLN A 392 -10.52 -4.28 18.51
CA GLN A 392 -9.47 -4.64 17.54
C GLN A 392 -9.23 -6.16 17.47
N ALA A 393 -9.20 -6.83 18.62
CA ALA A 393 -9.09 -8.28 18.68
C ALA A 393 -10.32 -8.97 18.06
N ALA A 394 -11.52 -8.43 18.28
CA ALA A 394 -12.74 -8.92 17.62
C ALA A 394 -12.70 -8.68 16.11
N GLN A 395 -12.33 -7.49 15.63
CA GLN A 395 -12.16 -7.20 14.20
C GLN A 395 -11.13 -8.11 13.53
N SER A 396 -10.03 -8.41 14.22
CA SER A 396 -8.99 -9.33 13.74
C SER A 396 -9.53 -10.76 13.59
N ARG A 397 -10.27 -11.26 14.59
CA ARG A 397 -10.94 -12.57 14.52
C ARG A 397 -12.01 -12.61 13.42
N TRP A 398 -12.82 -11.56 13.30
CA TRP A 398 -13.81 -11.43 12.22
C TRP A 398 -13.15 -11.52 10.84
N SER A 399 -12.04 -10.81 10.65
CA SER A 399 -11.28 -10.82 9.38
C SER A 399 -10.72 -12.20 9.07
N LEU A 400 -10.21 -12.90 10.10
CA LEU A 400 -9.72 -14.26 9.97
C LEU A 400 -10.82 -15.24 9.53
N PHE A 401 -11.99 -15.20 10.19
CA PHE A 401 -13.12 -16.07 9.81
C PHE A 401 -13.63 -15.79 8.40
N ASN A 402 -13.68 -14.51 8.02
CA ASN A 402 -14.07 -14.10 6.68
C ASN A 402 -13.17 -14.73 5.60
N VAL A 403 -11.84 -14.60 5.76
CA VAL A 403 -10.86 -15.21 4.83
C VAL A 403 -10.94 -16.73 4.83
N GLN A 404 -11.06 -17.36 6.01
CA GLN A 404 -11.13 -18.81 6.13
C GLN A 404 -12.36 -19.40 5.43
N HIS A 405 -13.55 -18.85 5.67
CA HIS A 405 -14.77 -19.34 5.04
C HIS A 405 -14.80 -19.05 3.53
N LEU A 406 -14.21 -17.93 3.10
CA LEU A 406 -14.06 -17.64 1.67
C LEU A 406 -13.19 -18.70 0.97
N GLN A 407 -12.05 -19.06 1.56
CA GLN A 407 -11.17 -20.11 1.04
C GLN A 407 -11.86 -21.48 1.03
N GLN A 408 -12.60 -21.82 2.09
CA GLN A 408 -13.35 -23.08 2.15
C GLN A 408 -14.42 -23.18 1.05
N ILE A 409 -15.18 -22.11 0.82
CA ILE A 409 -16.17 -22.07 -0.26
C ILE A 409 -15.48 -22.24 -1.62
N ARG A 410 -14.32 -21.60 -1.83
CA ARG A 410 -13.53 -21.73 -3.06
C ARG A 410 -13.09 -23.17 -3.30
N GLN A 411 -12.47 -23.81 -2.30
CA GLN A 411 -12.00 -25.18 -2.39
C GLN A 411 -13.15 -26.16 -2.65
N LYS A 412 -14.31 -25.95 -2.02
CA LYS A 412 -15.50 -26.75 -2.26
C LYS A 412 -16.06 -26.55 -3.67
N ALA A 413 -16.01 -25.33 -4.20
CA ALA A 413 -16.40 -25.07 -5.58
C ALA A 413 -15.45 -25.75 -6.59
N GLU A 414 -14.14 -25.71 -6.35
CA GLU A 414 -13.13 -26.39 -7.18
C GLU A 414 -13.32 -27.91 -7.18
N ARG A 415 -13.67 -28.48 -6.02
CA ARG A 415 -14.03 -29.90 -5.87
C ARG A 415 -15.42 -30.25 -6.41
N LYS A 416 -16.16 -29.26 -6.93
CA LYS A 416 -17.55 -29.38 -7.40
C LYS A 416 -18.54 -29.86 -6.33
N GLU A 417 -18.20 -29.65 -5.06
CA GLU A 417 -19.10 -29.88 -3.91
C GLU A 417 -20.11 -28.73 -3.76
N LEU A 418 -19.75 -27.52 -4.20
CA LEU A 418 -20.62 -26.35 -4.31
C LEU A 418 -20.65 -25.84 -5.74
N SER A 419 -21.78 -25.29 -6.18
CA SER A 419 -21.89 -24.65 -7.50
C SER A 419 -21.82 -23.13 -7.36
N LEU A 420 -20.72 -22.55 -7.82
CA LEU A 420 -20.61 -21.10 -7.98
C LEU A 420 -21.31 -20.68 -9.27
N ILE A 421 -22.10 -19.62 -9.18
CA ILE A 421 -22.86 -19.06 -10.29
C ILE A 421 -22.59 -17.57 -10.32
N ASN A 422 -22.29 -17.01 -11.48
CA ASN A 422 -22.18 -15.57 -11.62
C ASN A 422 -23.56 -14.88 -11.53
N PRO A 423 -23.64 -13.54 -11.50
CA PRO A 423 -24.92 -12.83 -11.45
C PRO A 423 -25.84 -13.16 -12.65
N ALA A 424 -25.25 -13.46 -13.82
CA ALA A 424 -25.95 -13.85 -15.03
C ALA A 424 -26.53 -15.28 -15.00
N GLY A 425 -26.24 -16.08 -13.98
CA GLY A 425 -26.76 -17.45 -13.87
C GLY A 425 -25.93 -18.53 -14.54
N ILE A 426 -24.71 -18.21 -14.93
CA ILE A 426 -23.76 -19.12 -15.57
C ILE A 426 -22.84 -19.67 -14.50
N GLU A 427 -22.52 -20.97 -14.57
CA GLU A 427 -21.54 -21.59 -13.68
C GLU A 427 -20.21 -20.84 -13.77
N ALA A 428 -19.69 -20.43 -12.62
CA ALA A 428 -18.42 -19.76 -12.47
C ALA A 428 -17.40 -20.73 -11.89
N SER A 429 -16.18 -20.72 -12.40
CA SER A 429 -15.08 -21.52 -11.87
C SER A 429 -14.36 -20.86 -10.69
N ASP A 430 -14.65 -19.58 -10.41
CA ASP A 430 -14.01 -18.83 -9.33
C ASP A 430 -14.99 -17.81 -8.70
N ILE A 431 -14.67 -17.36 -7.50
CA ILE A 431 -15.44 -16.37 -6.73
C ILE A 431 -15.21 -14.96 -7.29
N TYR A 432 -14.02 -14.73 -7.85
CA TYR A 432 -13.62 -13.46 -8.46
C TYR A 432 -13.63 -13.56 -9.99
N ASP A 433 -14.03 -12.50 -10.67
CA ASP A 433 -13.77 -12.40 -12.11
C ASP A 433 -12.29 -12.11 -12.40
N ASN A 434 -11.93 -12.10 -13.69
CA ASN A 434 -10.58 -11.75 -14.15
C ASN A 434 -10.14 -10.32 -13.78
N ALA A 435 -11.05 -9.48 -13.28
CA ALA A 435 -10.78 -8.12 -12.80
C ALA A 435 -10.68 -8.05 -11.26
N GLY A 436 -10.81 -9.18 -10.56
CA GLY A 436 -10.73 -9.26 -9.10
C GLY A 436 -12.01 -8.82 -8.38
N LEU A 437 -13.14 -8.66 -9.08
CA LEU A 437 -14.43 -8.36 -8.46
C LEU A 437 -15.14 -9.63 -8.01
N ALA A 438 -15.70 -9.62 -6.79
CA ALA A 438 -16.43 -10.75 -6.22
C ALA A 438 -17.79 -10.95 -6.91
N VAL A 439 -17.83 -11.79 -7.94
CA VAL A 439 -19.04 -12.12 -8.71
C VAL A 439 -19.62 -13.49 -8.39
N GLY A 440 -18.92 -14.32 -7.61
CA GLY A 440 -19.41 -15.64 -7.22
C GLY A 440 -20.63 -15.57 -6.30
N CYS A 441 -21.76 -16.11 -6.77
CA CYS A 441 -22.95 -16.36 -5.97
C CYS A 441 -23.17 -17.86 -5.77
N LEU A 442 -23.69 -18.26 -4.61
CA LEU A 442 -24.20 -19.61 -4.36
C LEU A 442 -25.71 -19.64 -4.57
N ARG A 443 -26.24 -20.79 -4.97
CA ARG A 443 -27.68 -21.04 -4.82
C ARG A 443 -28.02 -21.05 -3.33
N ILE A 444 -29.21 -20.58 -3.00
CA ILE A 444 -29.65 -20.58 -1.59
C ILE A 444 -29.60 -21.97 -0.94
N ALA A 445 -29.85 -23.04 -1.72
CA ALA A 445 -29.72 -24.42 -1.24
C ALA A 445 -28.27 -24.80 -0.91
N ASP A 446 -27.32 -24.40 -1.76
CA ASP A 446 -25.89 -24.65 -1.57
C ASP A 446 -25.34 -23.86 -0.38
N ALA A 447 -25.80 -22.62 -0.18
CA ALA A 447 -25.48 -21.80 0.99
C ALA A 447 -25.99 -22.42 2.30
N LYS A 448 -27.23 -22.94 2.31
CA LYS A 448 -27.79 -23.66 3.47
C LYS A 448 -27.00 -24.92 3.80
N ALA A 449 -26.74 -25.74 2.78
CA ALA A 449 -25.95 -26.97 2.95
C ALA A 449 -24.55 -26.69 3.49
N TYR A 450 -23.91 -25.60 3.04
CA TYR A 450 -22.63 -25.15 3.56
C TYR A 450 -22.71 -24.75 5.05
N LEU A 451 -23.70 -23.93 5.43
CA LEU A 451 -23.90 -23.52 6.83
C LEU A 451 -24.20 -24.71 7.75
N ASP A 452 -25.05 -25.64 7.31
CA ASP A 452 -25.36 -26.88 8.04
C ASP A 452 -24.09 -27.73 8.25
N GLN A 453 -23.25 -27.86 7.22
CA GLN A 453 -21.99 -28.58 7.29
C GLN A 453 -20.99 -27.93 8.26
N CYS A 454 -20.98 -26.60 8.34
CA CYS A 454 -20.17 -25.86 9.30
C CYS A 454 -20.79 -25.80 10.70
N CYS A 455 -21.97 -26.40 10.91
CA CYS A 455 -22.74 -26.31 12.15
C CYS A 455 -23.07 -24.86 12.58
N ILE A 456 -23.28 -23.97 11.61
CA ILE A 456 -23.65 -22.57 11.84
C ILE A 456 -25.17 -22.46 11.73
N ALA A 457 -25.82 -22.00 12.81
CA ALA A 457 -27.26 -21.77 12.81
C ALA A 457 -27.63 -20.72 11.75
N TRP A 458 -28.75 -20.93 11.04
CA TRP A 458 -29.23 -19.99 10.03
C TRP A 458 -30.75 -19.91 9.98
N GLU A 459 -31.25 -18.78 9.52
CA GLU A 459 -32.67 -18.54 9.25
C GLU A 459 -32.82 -17.84 7.89
N VAL A 460 -33.95 -18.05 7.22
CA VAL A 460 -34.29 -17.27 6.01
C VAL A 460 -35.12 -16.08 6.46
N ALA A 461 -34.74 -14.88 6.04
CA ALA A 461 -35.52 -13.68 6.31
C ALA A 461 -36.99 -13.89 5.84
N SER A 462 -37.92 -13.92 6.78
CA SER A 462 -39.34 -14.10 6.46
C SER A 462 -39.87 -12.87 5.74
N THR A 463 -40.66 -13.07 4.67
CA THR A 463 -41.38 -11.99 3.95
C THR A 463 -42.53 -11.37 4.74
N ALA A 464 -42.65 -11.67 6.03
CA ALA A 464 -43.58 -10.97 6.90
C ALA A 464 -42.99 -9.60 7.25
N ASP A 465 -43.50 -8.55 6.61
CA ASP A 465 -43.31 -7.16 7.02
C ASP A 465 -43.33 -7.04 8.55
N PRO A 466 -42.28 -6.52 9.19
CA PRO A 466 -42.45 -6.02 10.53
C PRO A 466 -43.35 -4.77 10.42
N ALA A 467 -44.56 -4.89 10.96
CA ALA A 467 -45.45 -3.76 11.18
C ALA A 467 -44.66 -2.59 11.82
N PRO A 468 -44.93 -1.32 11.45
CA PRO A 468 -44.14 -0.17 11.87
C PRO A 468 -44.38 0.11 13.36
N GLY A 469 -43.62 -0.58 14.21
CA GLY A 469 -43.61 -0.44 15.66
C GLY A 469 -42.24 0.02 16.15
N ALA A 470 -42.07 1.34 16.21
CA ALA A 470 -41.14 2.08 17.07
C ALA A 470 -39.76 1.43 17.39
N THR A 471 -38.91 1.28 16.37
CA THR A 471 -37.47 1.50 16.56
C THR A 471 -37.11 2.74 15.76
N LYS A 472 -36.53 3.74 16.45
CA LYS A 472 -36.10 4.99 15.80
C LYS A 472 -35.22 4.61 14.61
N PRO A 473 -35.44 5.16 13.40
CA PRO A 473 -34.57 4.88 12.28
C PRO A 473 -33.14 5.22 12.71
N LYS A 474 -32.24 4.23 12.63
CA LYS A 474 -30.79 4.51 12.65
C LYS A 474 -30.60 5.60 11.61
N LYS A 475 -30.10 6.76 12.07
CA LYS A 475 -29.90 7.96 11.26
C LYS A 475 -28.88 7.57 10.19
N GLY A 476 -29.35 7.11 9.04
CA GLY A 476 -28.51 6.71 7.92
C GLY A 476 -27.63 7.89 7.56
N MET A 477 -26.32 7.66 7.53
CA MET A 477 -25.32 8.67 7.25
C MET A 477 -25.59 9.24 5.85
N THR A 478 -26.09 10.47 5.78
CA THR A 478 -26.51 11.10 4.52
C THR A 478 -25.28 11.59 3.78
N HIS A 479 -24.90 10.94 2.68
CA HIS A 479 -23.89 11.48 1.76
C HIS A 479 -24.35 12.83 1.22
N THR A 480 -23.41 13.76 1.11
CA THR A 480 -23.69 15.11 0.64
C THR A 480 -24.10 15.05 -0.83
N LYS A 481 -25.37 15.36 -1.11
CA LYS A 481 -25.86 15.45 -2.49
C LYS A 481 -24.99 16.43 -3.30
N PRO A 482 -24.73 16.15 -4.59
CA PRO A 482 -24.02 17.08 -5.46
C PRO A 482 -24.71 18.43 -5.47
N ASN A 483 -23.92 19.50 -5.49
CA ASN A 483 -24.46 20.81 -5.78
C ASN A 483 -24.73 20.94 -7.30
N TRP A 484 -25.89 20.44 -7.74
CA TRP A 484 -26.27 20.40 -9.16
C TRP A 484 -26.25 21.77 -9.84
N SER A 485 -26.40 22.88 -9.11
CA SER A 485 -26.31 24.23 -9.69
C SER A 485 -24.92 24.54 -10.25
N VAL A 486 -23.86 23.94 -9.69
CA VAL A 486 -22.48 24.04 -10.21
C VAL A 486 -22.33 23.16 -11.44
N TRP A 487 -22.82 21.92 -11.37
CA TRP A 487 -22.66 20.92 -12.43
C TRP A 487 -23.50 21.21 -13.67
N HIS A 488 -24.66 21.85 -13.53
CA HIS A 488 -25.43 22.36 -14.67
C HIS A 488 -24.69 23.44 -15.48
N ARG A 489 -23.71 24.12 -14.88
CA ARG A 489 -22.90 25.13 -15.56
C ARG A 489 -21.59 24.57 -16.12
N MET A 490 -21.23 23.34 -15.76
CA MET A 490 -20.03 22.67 -16.26
C MET A 490 -20.35 21.91 -17.55
N LEU A 491 -19.70 22.31 -18.64
CA LEU A 491 -19.83 21.62 -19.93
C LEU A 491 -19.08 20.29 -19.93
N LYS A 492 -17.97 20.19 -19.18
CA LYS A 492 -17.04 19.06 -19.19
C LYS A 492 -16.80 18.57 -17.76
N ALA A 493 -16.63 17.26 -17.61
CA ALA A 493 -16.22 16.62 -16.37
C ALA A 493 -15.27 15.46 -16.68
N SER A 494 -14.45 15.04 -15.71
CA SER A 494 -13.73 13.78 -15.84
C SER A 494 -14.74 12.62 -15.91
N LEU A 495 -14.37 11.52 -16.57
CA LEU A 495 -15.25 10.35 -16.64
C LEU A 495 -15.65 9.84 -15.25
N SER A 496 -14.72 9.84 -14.31
CA SER A 496 -14.97 9.45 -12.90
C SER A 496 -15.99 10.34 -12.22
N ASP A 497 -15.87 11.66 -12.40
CA ASP A 497 -16.81 12.63 -11.81
C ASP A 497 -18.20 12.52 -12.43
N ALA A 498 -18.28 12.31 -13.75
CA ALA A 498 -19.54 12.09 -14.44
C ALA A 498 -20.26 10.82 -13.93
N VAL A 499 -19.51 9.76 -13.64
CA VAL A 499 -20.06 8.54 -13.02
C VAL A 499 -20.52 8.78 -11.59
N CYS A 500 -19.78 9.53 -10.77
CA CYS A 500 -20.22 9.92 -9.41
C CYS A 500 -21.57 10.63 -9.45
N LEU A 501 -21.72 11.60 -10.35
CA LEU A 501 -22.96 12.34 -10.56
C LEU A 501 -24.12 11.43 -10.97
N SER A 502 -23.84 10.37 -11.75
CA SER A 502 -24.85 9.38 -12.14
C SER A 502 -25.41 8.58 -10.95
N CYS A 503 -24.67 8.50 -9.84
CA CYS A 503 -25.07 7.87 -8.58
C CYS A 503 -25.59 8.88 -7.55
N ASN A 504 -25.80 10.15 -7.94
CA ASN A 504 -26.13 11.25 -7.02
C ASN A 504 -25.09 11.49 -5.93
N VAL A 505 -23.80 11.30 -6.25
CA VAL A 505 -22.69 11.49 -5.32
C VAL A 505 -21.81 12.62 -5.79
N ASN A 506 -21.34 13.45 -4.84
CA ASN A 506 -20.48 14.57 -5.18
C ASN A 506 -19.15 14.08 -5.79
N PRO A 507 -18.71 14.64 -6.92
CA PRO A 507 -17.43 14.32 -7.54
C PRO A 507 -16.23 14.37 -6.58
N GLY A 508 -15.24 13.52 -6.82
CA GLY A 508 -14.12 13.28 -5.90
C GLY A 508 -14.36 12.18 -4.85
N ALA A 509 -15.59 11.73 -4.65
CA ALA A 509 -15.88 10.63 -3.72
C ALA A 509 -15.43 9.25 -4.22
N ALA A 510 -15.25 9.07 -5.53
CA ALA A 510 -14.80 7.82 -6.16
C ALA A 510 -13.26 7.66 -6.20
N THR A 511 -12.50 8.48 -5.46
CA THR A 511 -11.04 8.51 -5.57
C THR A 511 -10.32 7.37 -4.84
N LEU A 512 -11.05 6.57 -4.05
CA LEU A 512 -10.49 5.41 -3.35
C LEU A 512 -10.74 4.15 -4.18
N ASN A 513 -9.69 3.37 -4.45
CA ASN A 513 -9.88 2.04 -5.03
C ASN A 513 -10.63 1.12 -4.02
N PRO A 514 -11.18 -0.02 -4.44
CA PRO A 514 -11.96 -0.92 -3.56
C PRO A 514 -11.20 -1.39 -2.30
N ILE A 515 -9.88 -1.53 -2.38
CA ILE A 515 -9.00 -1.91 -1.27
C ILE A 515 -8.83 -0.74 -0.29
N GLN A 516 -8.61 0.47 -0.79
CA GLN A 516 -8.54 1.69 0.01
C GLN A 516 -9.89 2.01 0.67
N HIS A 517 -11.00 1.67 0.00
CA HIS A 517 -12.34 1.76 0.59
C HIS A 517 -12.60 0.67 1.63
N GLY A 518 -12.11 -0.57 1.41
CA GLY A 518 -12.15 -1.62 2.43
C GLY A 518 -11.37 -1.22 3.69
N ILE A 519 -10.20 -0.60 3.51
CA ILE A 519 -9.39 -0.05 4.61
C ILE A 519 -10.09 1.15 5.27
N ALA A 520 -10.66 2.09 4.51
CA ALA A 520 -11.40 3.22 5.06
C ALA A 520 -12.65 2.77 5.84
N HIS A 521 -13.36 1.75 5.36
CA HIS A 521 -14.52 1.14 6.03
C HIS A 521 -14.11 0.45 7.33
N LEU A 522 -13.00 -0.31 7.32
CA LEU A 522 -12.41 -0.92 8.51
C LEU A 522 -11.92 0.12 9.55
N LEU A 523 -11.58 1.33 9.09
CA LEU A 523 -11.13 2.45 9.92
C LEU A 523 -12.25 3.46 10.28
N GLY A 524 -13.51 3.19 9.91
CA GLY A 524 -14.65 4.07 10.22
C GLY A 524 -14.68 5.40 9.43
N LEU A 525 -13.92 5.51 8.34
CA LEU A 525 -13.72 6.73 7.55
C LEU A 525 -14.68 6.87 6.35
N ASP A 526 -15.88 6.30 6.41
CA ASP A 526 -16.78 6.20 5.25
C ASP A 526 -17.46 7.51 4.85
N PHE A 527 -17.05 8.07 3.71
CA PHE A 527 -17.69 9.25 3.09
C PHE A 527 -18.86 8.89 2.14
N VAL A 528 -18.94 7.65 1.66
CA VAL A 528 -19.99 7.09 0.76
C VAL A 528 -20.31 5.65 1.18
N GLY A 529 -21.59 5.29 1.26
CA GLY A 529 -22.07 3.99 1.71
C GLY A 529 -21.70 2.90 0.70
N TRP A 530 -21.37 1.72 1.22
CA TRP A 530 -20.80 0.61 0.44
C TRP A 530 -21.54 0.28 -0.86
N ASP A 531 -22.88 0.28 -0.83
CA ASP A 531 -23.70 0.00 -2.01
C ASP A 531 -23.50 1.02 -3.13
N VAL A 532 -23.37 2.30 -2.77
CA VAL A 532 -23.18 3.41 -3.72
C VAL A 532 -21.75 3.39 -4.27
N THR A 533 -20.75 3.06 -3.45
CA THR A 533 -19.36 2.88 -3.89
C THR A 533 -19.24 1.74 -4.90
N ARG A 534 -19.89 0.60 -4.63
CA ARG A 534 -19.92 -0.54 -5.58
C ARG A 534 -20.57 -0.13 -6.90
N GLU A 535 -21.70 0.57 -6.82
CA GLU A 535 -22.42 1.05 -8.01
C GLU A 535 -21.57 2.03 -8.84
N ILE A 536 -20.85 2.94 -8.19
CA ILE A 536 -19.89 3.85 -8.85
C ILE A 536 -18.78 3.06 -9.55
N ALA A 537 -18.18 2.07 -8.87
CA ALA A 537 -17.10 1.27 -9.45
C ALA A 537 -17.57 0.45 -10.67
N GLU A 538 -18.76 -0.14 -10.58
CA GLU A 538 -19.38 -0.89 -11.68
C GLU A 538 -19.66 0.03 -12.89
N ARG A 539 -20.32 1.16 -12.66
CA ARG A 539 -20.62 2.15 -13.72
C ARG A 539 -19.35 2.72 -14.34
N LEU A 540 -18.29 2.94 -13.55
CA LEU A 540 -17.02 3.44 -14.05
C LEU A 540 -16.30 2.42 -14.93
N SER A 541 -16.32 1.14 -14.54
CA SER A 541 -15.78 0.06 -15.36
C SER A 541 -16.50 -0.04 -16.71
N ILE A 542 -17.84 0.01 -16.70
CA ILE A 542 -18.66 0.02 -17.91
C ILE A 542 -18.37 1.27 -18.75
N ALA A 543 -18.32 2.46 -18.15
CA ALA A 543 -18.04 3.68 -18.90
C ALA A 543 -16.67 3.64 -19.58
N ARG A 544 -15.64 3.12 -18.90
CA ARG A 544 -14.28 2.95 -19.46
C ARG A 544 -14.21 1.96 -20.61
N SER A 545 -15.01 0.88 -20.59
CA SER A 545 -15.03 -0.09 -21.68
C SER A 545 -15.69 0.46 -22.94
N HIS A 546 -16.55 1.46 -22.79
CA HIS A 546 -17.23 2.17 -23.88
C HIS A 546 -16.57 3.49 -24.28
N ALA A 547 -15.57 3.96 -23.53
CA ALA A 547 -14.85 5.20 -23.77
C ALA A 547 -13.75 5.08 -24.84
N GLY A 548 -13.52 6.17 -25.58
CA GLY A 548 -12.40 6.34 -26.51
C GLY A 548 -12.80 6.40 -27.99
N THR A 549 -11.81 6.55 -28.87
CA THR A 549 -12.03 6.74 -30.31
C THR A 549 -12.63 5.49 -30.97
N GLY A 550 -13.96 5.50 -31.17
CA GLY A 550 -14.74 4.39 -31.74
C GLY A 550 -15.60 3.62 -30.73
N GLY A 551 -15.58 4.00 -29.44
CA GLY A 551 -16.53 3.51 -28.45
C GLY A 551 -17.89 4.19 -28.55
N THR A 552 -18.90 3.68 -27.84
CA THR A 552 -20.23 4.32 -27.81
C THR A 552 -20.28 5.56 -26.90
N LEU A 553 -19.24 5.77 -26.08
CA LEU A 553 -19.05 6.96 -25.25
C LEU A 553 -17.84 7.76 -25.77
N SER A 554 -18.11 8.89 -26.42
CA SER A 554 -17.05 9.77 -26.92
C SER A 554 -16.38 10.53 -25.76
N THR A 555 -15.07 10.34 -25.60
CA THR A 555 -14.23 11.15 -24.71
C THR A 555 -13.53 12.25 -25.52
N LEU A 556 -13.32 13.41 -24.91
CA LEU A 556 -12.70 14.59 -25.53
C LEU A 556 -11.22 14.38 -25.88
N THR A 557 -10.55 13.58 -25.06
CA THR A 557 -9.12 13.27 -25.15
C THR A 557 -8.87 11.94 -25.86
N GLY A 558 -9.91 11.16 -26.16
CA GLY A 558 -9.83 9.86 -26.84
C GLY A 558 -9.29 8.71 -25.96
N ASP A 559 -8.89 9.00 -24.73
CA ASP A 559 -8.49 8.04 -23.70
C ASP A 559 -9.69 7.53 -22.88
N LYS A 560 -9.48 6.43 -22.18
CA LYS A 560 -10.52 5.74 -21.39
C LYS A 560 -10.83 6.42 -20.06
N ASP A 561 -9.96 7.34 -19.62
CA ASP A 561 -10.10 8.12 -18.38
C ASP A 561 -10.32 9.62 -18.64
N GLY A 562 -10.66 9.95 -19.89
CA GLY A 562 -10.72 11.31 -20.38
C GLY A 562 -11.85 12.16 -19.86
N GLU A 563 -11.84 13.42 -20.30
CA GLU A 563 -12.98 14.32 -20.10
C GLU A 563 -14.14 13.91 -21.02
N VAL A 564 -15.36 14.03 -20.50
CA VAL A 564 -16.60 13.87 -21.26
C VAL A 564 -17.40 15.16 -21.21
N TYR A 565 -18.17 15.43 -22.27
CA TYR A 565 -19.22 16.43 -22.19
C TYR A 565 -20.35 15.87 -21.33
N LEU A 566 -20.73 16.58 -20.26
CA LEU A 566 -21.63 16.05 -19.25
C LEU A 566 -23.03 15.75 -19.80
N ALA A 567 -23.52 16.57 -20.74
CA ALA A 567 -24.79 16.34 -21.44
C ALA A 567 -24.76 15.08 -22.32
N THR A 568 -23.66 14.88 -23.07
CA THR A 568 -23.47 13.69 -23.92
C THR A 568 -23.31 12.43 -23.08
N PHE A 569 -22.58 12.51 -21.96
CA PHE A 569 -22.49 11.41 -20.99
C PHE A 569 -23.86 11.09 -20.38
N ALA A 570 -24.63 12.09 -19.98
CA ALA A 570 -25.97 11.90 -19.43
C ALA A 570 -26.90 11.24 -20.45
N GLU A 571 -26.86 11.68 -21.71
CA GLU A 571 -27.61 11.06 -22.80
C GLU A 571 -27.22 9.60 -23.01
N TRP A 572 -25.92 9.31 -23.06
CA TRP A 572 -25.41 7.95 -23.17
C TRP A 572 -25.82 7.07 -21.97
N ALA A 573 -25.69 7.57 -20.74
CA ALA A 573 -26.05 6.85 -19.53
C ALA A 573 -27.55 6.51 -19.49
N VAL A 574 -28.41 7.46 -19.90
CA VAL A 574 -29.87 7.28 -19.90
C VAL A 574 -30.34 6.44 -21.08
N ASN A 575 -29.90 6.76 -22.30
CA ASN A 575 -30.46 6.19 -23.52
C ASN A 575 -29.75 4.91 -23.98
N THR A 576 -28.42 4.86 -23.84
CA THR A 576 -27.61 3.70 -24.25
C THR A 576 -27.54 2.68 -23.13
N MET A 577 -27.18 3.12 -21.91
CA MET A 577 -26.98 2.21 -20.78
C MET A 577 -28.23 1.95 -19.95
N LYS A 578 -29.28 2.78 -20.11
CA LYS A 578 -30.53 2.69 -19.34
C LYS A 578 -30.31 2.72 -17.82
N TRP A 579 -29.30 3.46 -17.36
CA TRP A 579 -29.03 3.60 -15.94
C TRP A 579 -30.11 4.42 -15.23
N THR A 580 -30.40 4.05 -13.99
CA THR A 580 -31.20 4.89 -13.10
C THR A 580 -30.33 6.05 -12.61
N VAL A 581 -30.55 7.25 -13.17
CA VAL A 581 -29.81 8.47 -12.81
C VAL A 581 -30.72 9.49 -12.11
N PRO A 582 -30.15 10.45 -11.34
CA PRO A 582 -30.89 11.58 -10.77
C PRO A 582 -31.61 12.42 -11.81
N ASP A 583 -32.72 13.05 -11.43
CA ASP A 583 -33.53 13.88 -12.33
C ASP A 583 -32.72 15.05 -12.90
N GLU A 584 -31.78 15.58 -12.11
CA GLU A 584 -30.89 16.67 -12.52
C GLU A 584 -29.94 16.23 -13.64
N LEU A 585 -29.36 15.02 -13.56
CA LEU A 585 -28.54 14.46 -14.64
C LEU A 585 -29.42 14.09 -15.84
N ARG A 586 -30.63 13.57 -15.61
CA ARG A 586 -31.60 13.26 -16.67
C ARG A 586 -32.01 14.51 -17.44
N ALA A 587 -32.15 15.66 -16.77
CA ALA A 587 -32.43 16.94 -17.43
C ALA A 587 -31.28 17.39 -18.36
N LEU A 588 -30.03 17.04 -18.03
CA LEU A 588 -28.88 17.28 -18.91
C LEU A 588 -28.90 16.42 -20.18
N ALA A 589 -29.40 15.18 -20.10
CA ALA A 589 -29.59 14.34 -21.29
C ALA A 589 -30.56 14.97 -22.30
N GLY A 590 -31.64 15.61 -21.80
CA GLY A 590 -32.64 16.28 -22.65
C GLY A 590 -32.17 17.60 -23.29
N SER A 591 -31.01 18.13 -22.86
CA SER A 591 -30.44 19.38 -23.40
C SER A 591 -29.25 19.14 -24.35
N ALA A 592 -28.83 17.88 -24.56
CA ALA A 592 -27.77 17.51 -25.50
C ALA A 592 -28.17 17.73 -26.99
N GLN A 593 -29.45 17.93 -27.27
CA GLN A 593 -29.93 18.41 -28.57
C GLN A 593 -29.64 19.92 -28.71
N LEU A 594 -28.50 20.28 -29.31
CA LEU A 594 -28.32 21.59 -29.92
C LEU A 594 -28.82 21.58 -31.39
N PRO A 595 -29.21 22.77 -31.90
CA PRO A 595 -30.28 22.93 -32.87
C PRO A 595 -29.88 22.52 -34.28
N ASP A 596 -30.80 21.81 -34.90
CA ASP A 596 -30.93 21.73 -36.34
C ASP A 596 -31.31 23.14 -36.86
N ALA A 597 -30.40 23.85 -37.53
CA ALA A 597 -30.72 24.77 -38.63
C ALA A 597 -29.48 25.43 -39.27
N THR A 598 -29.44 25.25 -40.60
CA THR A 598 -29.04 26.22 -41.63
C THR A 598 -27.56 26.52 -41.89
N VAL A 599 -27.08 25.82 -42.92
CA VAL A 599 -26.30 26.35 -44.06
C VAL A 599 -26.46 27.87 -44.23
N ALA A 600 -25.40 28.61 -43.91
CA ALA A 600 -25.11 29.92 -44.50
C ALA A 600 -23.59 30.06 -44.66
N GLU A 601 -23.23 30.50 -45.85
CA GLU A 601 -21.94 30.58 -46.49
C GLU A 601 -21.01 31.64 -45.83
N ALA A 602 -19.77 31.24 -45.51
CA ALA A 602 -18.49 31.98 -45.38
C ALA A 602 -18.45 33.41 -44.72
N PRO A 603 -17.43 33.71 -43.89
CA PRO A 603 -16.11 33.96 -44.46
C PRO A 603 -14.96 33.27 -43.73
N SER A 604 -13.98 32.86 -44.52
CA SER A 604 -12.67 32.36 -44.11
C SER A 604 -11.94 33.37 -43.20
N ILE A 605 -11.90 33.08 -41.90
CA ILE A 605 -10.95 33.68 -40.97
C ILE A 605 -9.70 32.77 -40.97
N PRO A 606 -8.50 33.30 -41.22
CA PRO A 606 -7.30 32.48 -41.34
C PRO A 606 -6.99 31.81 -40.01
N VAL A 607 -6.98 30.48 -40.02
CA VAL A 607 -6.40 29.67 -38.95
C VAL A 607 -4.92 30.00 -38.88
N SER A 608 -4.55 30.86 -37.93
CA SER A 608 -3.18 31.01 -37.50
C SER A 608 -2.79 29.78 -36.69
N THR A 609 -2.35 28.74 -37.38
CA THR A 609 -1.52 27.68 -36.79
C THR A 609 -0.21 28.31 -36.34
N THR A 610 -0.20 28.85 -35.12
CA THR A 610 1.04 29.24 -34.46
C THR A 610 1.70 27.97 -33.94
N THR A 611 2.34 27.23 -34.84
CA THR A 611 3.42 26.32 -34.48
C THR A 611 4.56 27.23 -34.01
N GLY A 612 4.53 27.58 -32.73
CA GLY A 612 5.53 28.45 -32.12
C GLY A 612 6.89 27.76 -32.14
N ILE A 613 7.68 28.02 -33.18
CA ILE A 613 9.11 27.75 -33.16
C ILE A 613 9.68 28.65 -32.07
N VAL A 614 10.04 28.08 -30.93
CA VAL A 614 10.76 28.77 -29.87
C VAL A 614 12.16 29.08 -30.39
N GLN A 615 12.35 30.26 -30.98
CA GLN A 615 13.67 30.74 -31.39
C GLN A 615 14.47 31.17 -30.16
N HIS A 616 15.54 30.43 -29.84
CA HIS A 616 16.54 30.87 -28.88
C HIS A 616 17.39 31.99 -29.51
N SER A 617 17.11 33.25 -29.17
CA SER A 617 17.95 34.38 -29.60
C SER A 617 19.24 34.43 -28.76
N THR A 618 20.34 33.99 -29.34
CA THR A 618 21.68 34.04 -28.73
C THR A 618 22.34 35.41 -28.96
N LYS A 619 21.79 36.49 -28.41
CA LYS A 619 22.51 37.76 -28.32
C LYS A 619 23.25 37.86 -26.98
N GLY A 620 24.49 37.37 -26.96
CA GLY A 620 25.54 37.79 -26.02
C GLY A 620 25.46 37.33 -24.55
N GLN A 621 24.44 36.58 -24.13
CA GLN A 621 24.39 35.93 -22.80
C GLN A 621 24.43 34.41 -22.93
N ARG A 622 25.10 33.73 -21.99
CA ARG A 622 25.13 32.25 -21.89
C ARG A 622 23.69 31.73 -21.73
N SER A 623 23.01 31.44 -22.83
CA SER A 623 21.67 30.87 -22.81
C SER A 623 21.76 29.41 -22.39
N THR A 624 21.22 29.07 -21.22
CA THR A 624 21.02 27.67 -20.86
C THR A 624 19.83 27.12 -21.65
N PRO A 625 19.89 25.91 -22.20
CA PRO A 625 18.84 25.35 -23.07
C PRO A 625 17.43 25.40 -22.46
N LEU A 626 17.34 25.20 -21.13
CA LEU A 626 16.10 25.12 -20.35
C LEU A 626 15.48 26.46 -19.92
N SER A 627 16.00 27.60 -20.36
CA SER A 627 15.54 28.89 -19.84
C SER A 627 14.07 29.20 -20.18
N ALA A 628 13.60 28.77 -21.35
CA ALA A 628 12.23 29.03 -21.80
C ALA A 628 11.22 28.13 -21.07
N GLU A 629 11.60 26.87 -20.86
CA GLU A 629 10.82 25.85 -20.14
C GLU A 629 10.66 26.23 -18.66
N ILE A 630 11.74 26.69 -18.01
CA ILE A 630 11.67 27.16 -16.62
C ILE A 630 10.82 28.43 -16.52
N ALA A 631 10.87 29.33 -17.51
CA ALA A 631 10.01 30.51 -17.52
C ALA A 631 8.53 30.13 -17.66
N LYS A 632 8.22 29.15 -18.53
CA LYS A 632 6.86 28.65 -18.69
C LYS A 632 6.36 27.93 -17.44
N ALA A 633 7.20 27.12 -16.80
CA ALA A 633 6.87 26.47 -15.54
C ALA A 633 6.59 27.48 -14.41
N LYS A 634 7.33 28.59 -14.37
CA LYS A 634 7.06 29.70 -13.44
C LYS A 634 5.72 30.40 -13.71
N GLU A 635 5.42 30.65 -14.97
CA GLU A 635 4.13 31.23 -15.37
C GLU A 635 2.96 30.34 -14.93
N ASN A 636 3.06 29.02 -15.16
CA ASN A 636 2.04 28.06 -14.78
C ASN A 636 1.89 27.89 -13.26
N ALA A 637 2.99 28.01 -12.51
CA ALA A 637 2.97 27.89 -11.05
C ALA A 637 2.26 29.08 -10.34
N GLY A 638 1.92 30.14 -11.07
CA GLY A 638 1.32 31.37 -10.54
C GLY A 638 2.31 32.22 -9.74
N ASN A 639 1.86 33.35 -9.18
CA ASN A 639 2.64 34.32 -8.38
C ASN A 639 3.20 33.78 -7.04
N ASN A 640 3.47 32.48 -6.95
CA ASN A 640 4.20 31.85 -5.84
C ASN A 640 5.72 32.00 -6.05
N ASP A 641 6.19 33.24 -6.19
CA ASP A 641 7.57 33.59 -6.59
C ASP A 641 8.69 33.03 -5.66
N GLY A 642 8.33 32.47 -4.50
CA GLY A 642 9.25 31.80 -3.57
C GLY A 642 9.23 30.28 -3.59
N ASN A 643 8.20 29.61 -4.14
CA ASN A 643 8.09 28.16 -4.00
C ASN A 643 8.73 27.42 -5.17
N VAL A 644 10.03 27.14 -5.04
CA VAL A 644 10.81 26.35 -6.02
C VAL A 644 10.18 24.98 -6.30
N ARG A 645 9.42 24.41 -5.34
CA ARG A 645 8.76 23.12 -5.53
C ARG A 645 7.61 23.21 -6.52
N SER A 646 6.79 24.27 -6.45
CA SER A 646 5.69 24.48 -7.40
C SER A 646 6.20 24.63 -8.84
N VAL A 647 7.30 25.36 -9.03
CA VAL A 647 7.96 25.49 -10.35
C VAL A 647 8.51 24.16 -10.85
N TRP A 648 9.01 23.32 -9.94
CA TRP A 648 9.48 21.98 -10.28
C TRP A 648 8.35 21.07 -10.73
N ASP A 649 7.24 21.06 -10.00
CA ASP A 649 6.09 20.20 -10.31
C ASP A 649 5.50 20.57 -11.68
N GLU A 650 5.42 21.86 -12.01
CA GLU A 650 5.01 22.32 -13.35
C GLU A 650 6.03 21.95 -14.44
N LEU A 651 7.33 21.97 -14.13
CA LEU A 651 8.36 21.54 -15.09
C LEU A 651 8.27 20.04 -15.39
N VAL A 652 7.92 19.21 -14.40
CA VAL A 652 7.65 17.78 -14.60
C VAL A 652 6.42 17.58 -15.48
N LYS A 653 5.32 18.31 -15.21
CA LYS A 653 4.11 18.26 -16.07
C LYS A 653 4.42 18.63 -17.52
N LEU A 654 5.19 19.69 -17.75
CA LEU A 654 5.63 20.09 -19.10
C LEU A 654 6.51 19.01 -19.78
N ALA A 655 7.30 18.29 -18.99
CA ALA A 655 8.16 17.21 -19.49
C ALA A 655 7.38 15.93 -19.79
N GLU A 656 6.24 15.68 -19.13
CA GLU A 656 5.38 14.52 -19.34
C GLU A 656 4.31 14.74 -20.41
N ALA A 657 3.89 15.99 -20.65
CA ALA A 657 2.87 16.37 -21.63
C ALA A 657 3.15 15.87 -23.06
N THR A 658 2.08 15.58 -23.81
CA THR A 658 2.13 15.23 -25.24
C THR A 658 1.23 16.20 -26.02
N PRO A 659 1.76 17.02 -26.95
CA PRO A 659 3.16 17.06 -27.39
C PRO A 659 4.11 17.68 -26.34
N LYS A 660 5.38 17.23 -26.34
CA LYS A 660 6.43 17.74 -25.43
C LYS A 660 6.69 19.23 -25.69
N PHE A 661 6.88 20.01 -24.63
CA PHE A 661 7.18 21.44 -24.73
C PHE A 661 8.69 21.68 -24.93
N GLY A 662 9.06 22.43 -25.98
CA GLY A 662 10.42 22.91 -26.18
C GLY A 662 11.47 21.79 -26.33
N CYS A 663 12.55 21.87 -25.56
CA CYS A 663 13.64 20.90 -25.59
C CYS A 663 13.45 19.68 -24.67
N LEU A 664 12.29 19.55 -24.01
CA LEU A 664 12.00 18.46 -23.08
C LEU A 664 11.81 17.12 -23.81
N ILE A 665 12.36 16.06 -23.23
CA ILE A 665 12.27 14.68 -23.73
C ILE A 665 11.31 13.88 -22.86
N GLY A 666 11.38 14.04 -21.54
CA GLY A 666 10.62 13.23 -20.59
C GLY A 666 11.00 13.51 -19.14
N TYR A 667 10.45 12.71 -18.24
CA TYR A 667 10.79 12.69 -16.82
C TYR A 667 11.22 11.27 -16.44
N SER A 668 12.27 11.15 -15.62
CA SER A 668 12.74 9.87 -15.06
C SER A 668 12.99 10.01 -13.56
N SER A 669 13.32 8.90 -12.89
CA SER A 669 13.73 8.91 -11.48
C SER A 669 14.95 9.80 -11.19
N GLU A 670 15.76 10.12 -12.21
CA GLU A 670 16.93 10.97 -12.08
C GLU A 670 16.60 12.47 -12.27
N GLY A 671 15.48 12.81 -12.90
CA GLY A 671 15.02 14.19 -13.11
C GLY A 671 14.36 14.46 -14.46
N VAL A 672 14.23 15.74 -14.80
CA VAL A 672 13.66 16.18 -16.09
C VAL A 672 14.71 16.02 -17.19
N GLN A 673 14.40 15.21 -18.20
CA GLN A 673 15.27 14.92 -19.33
C GLN A 673 15.06 15.94 -20.46
N TYR A 674 16.14 16.47 -21.02
CA TYR A 674 16.08 17.48 -22.08
C TYR A 674 17.22 17.36 -23.10
N ARG A 675 17.05 17.99 -24.26
CA ARG A 675 18.02 18.02 -25.36
C ARG A 675 19.13 19.04 -25.10
N GLY A 676 19.96 18.78 -24.10
CA GLY A 676 21.09 19.62 -23.73
C GLY A 676 22.36 19.34 -24.54
N LYS A 677 23.52 19.63 -23.95
CA LYS A 677 24.81 19.52 -24.63
C LYS A 677 25.23 18.06 -24.79
N VAL A 678 25.02 17.24 -23.76
CA VAL A 678 25.32 15.80 -23.81
C VAL A 678 24.45 15.12 -24.87
N TYR A 679 23.18 15.53 -24.98
CA TYR A 679 22.28 15.04 -26.01
C TYR A 679 22.75 15.40 -27.42
N GLN A 680 23.27 16.61 -27.62
CA GLN A 680 23.81 17.02 -28.92
C GLN A 680 25.09 16.25 -29.31
N GLU A 681 25.94 15.93 -28.34
CA GLU A 681 27.21 15.26 -28.58
C GLU A 681 27.08 13.73 -28.68
N THR A 682 26.18 13.13 -27.91
CA THR A 682 26.11 11.67 -27.71
C THR A 682 24.75 11.05 -28.02
N GLY A 683 23.70 11.86 -28.17
CA GLY A 683 22.32 11.40 -28.27
C GLY A 683 21.69 10.99 -26.92
N ALA A 684 22.45 10.98 -25.82
CA ALA A 684 21.94 10.66 -24.49
C ALA A 684 21.30 11.90 -23.83
N PRO A 685 20.10 11.79 -23.21
CA PRO A 685 19.41 12.93 -22.61
C PRO A 685 20.20 13.56 -21.46
N ASP A 686 20.27 14.89 -21.43
CA ASP A 686 20.76 15.61 -20.26
C ASP A 686 19.68 15.58 -19.16
N VAL A 687 20.09 15.46 -17.90
CA VAL A 687 19.18 15.39 -16.75
C VAL A 687 19.25 16.68 -15.93
N PHE A 688 18.10 17.32 -15.73
CA PHE A 688 17.93 18.49 -14.88
C PHE A 688 17.21 18.10 -13.60
N THR A 689 17.84 18.30 -12.43
CA THR A 689 17.29 17.90 -11.12
C THR A 689 16.68 19.07 -10.36
N LEU A 690 15.87 18.77 -9.34
CA LEU A 690 15.34 19.76 -8.41
C LEU A 690 16.46 20.57 -7.73
N LYS A 691 17.59 19.91 -7.41
CA LYS A 691 18.77 20.58 -6.85
C LYS A 691 19.31 21.64 -7.81
N ASN A 692 19.42 21.32 -9.10
CA ASN A 692 19.85 22.29 -10.11
C ASN A 692 18.91 23.50 -10.19
N LEU A 693 17.60 23.29 -10.02
CA LEU A 693 16.62 24.38 -9.99
C LEU A 693 16.79 25.27 -8.74
N ARG A 694 16.97 24.67 -7.56
CA ARG A 694 17.25 25.39 -6.30
C ARG A 694 18.53 26.22 -6.38
N ASP A 695 19.61 25.66 -6.91
CA ASP A 695 20.89 26.36 -7.06
C ASP A 695 20.77 27.57 -8.00
N ARG A 696 19.98 27.43 -9.08
CA ARG A 696 19.68 28.54 -10.00
C ARG A 696 18.85 29.63 -9.34
N ALA A 697 17.83 29.27 -8.57
CA ALA A 697 16.99 30.22 -7.84
C ALA A 697 17.78 30.98 -6.76
N GLY A 698 18.57 30.26 -5.94
CA GLY A 698 19.42 30.86 -4.91
C GLY A 698 20.52 31.76 -5.49
N GLY A 699 21.09 31.39 -6.64
CA GLY A 699 22.08 32.20 -7.35
C GLY A 699 21.51 33.49 -7.96
N ALA A 700 20.22 33.54 -8.28
CA ALA A 700 19.55 34.76 -8.73
C ALA A 700 19.31 35.72 -7.56
N GLN A 701 18.84 35.19 -6.42
CA GLN A 701 18.57 35.97 -5.22
C GLN A 701 19.85 36.59 -4.63
N ARG A 702 20.96 35.83 -4.57
CA ARG A 702 22.27 36.37 -4.15
C ARG A 702 22.76 37.50 -5.07
N ARG A 703 22.47 37.44 -6.37
CA ARG A 703 22.81 38.50 -7.34
C ARG A 703 21.92 39.74 -7.20
N ALA A 704 20.64 39.57 -6.90
CA ALA A 704 19.73 40.68 -6.59
C ALA A 704 20.19 41.42 -5.33
N VAL A 705 20.45 40.71 -4.23
CA VAL A 705 20.97 41.28 -2.97
C VAL A 705 22.30 42.01 -3.18
N LYS A 706 23.20 41.48 -4.02
CA LYS A 706 24.47 42.15 -4.33
C LYS A 706 24.29 43.40 -5.19
N ARG A 707 23.26 43.46 -6.05
CA ARG A 707 22.92 44.65 -6.85
C ARG A 707 22.28 45.74 -5.99
N ASP A 708 21.40 45.37 -5.06
CA ASP A 708 20.77 46.33 -4.15
C ASP A 708 21.76 46.90 -3.13
N LYS A 709 22.80 46.15 -2.75
CA LYS A 709 23.93 46.66 -1.95
C LYS A 709 24.89 47.56 -2.73
N ALA A 710 24.83 47.55 -4.06
CA ALA A 710 25.72 48.33 -4.93
C ALA A 710 25.05 49.59 -5.49
N ARG A 711 23.76 49.79 -5.21
CA ARG A 711 23.00 51.02 -5.42
C ARG A 711 22.90 51.75 -4.08
#